data_AF-A0A3R7VVK3-F1
#
_entry.id   AF-A0A3R7VVK3-F1
#
_cell.length_a   1.000
_cell.length_b   1.000
_cell.length_c   1.000
_cell.angle_alpha   90.00
_cell.angle_beta   90.00
_cell.angle_gamma   90.00
#
_symmetry.space_group_name_H-M   'P 1'
#
loop_
_entity.id
_entity.type
_entity.pdbx_description
1 polymer ?
#
loop_
_entity_poly.entity_id
_entity_poly.type
_entity_poly.pdbx_seq_one_letter_code
_entity_poly.pdbx_strand_id
1 'polypeptide(L)'
;MEKVSKTSQRPVFGWLIAPLAVLIAILANYVDGLMSIDVELNENALMPIIATGVAGLLAVTPRVLRQLGTLPASMTETRISLAMFVISLVGSGLIEQYIDSFTGFTFFVVTFVGYLLDARGRHEWMTMLTFAGVGVHSAMDITAAVAVAEYLPSEYLFPNGQTFDVDSFQKTALGFVFFTWLTIFPILGLAIGVAGRGLLSPASEKGWFAYGTVKEGAWNRNALPLQIALVIWAAAHMLTIWHFDQGSVADRLKLGGLAGVEANGYAGYWPALLTGIVAIIVSGMVAERWLTRAMTISSLWMLYLVGSWYESGFWENESFNDSWSPLIWLAITFFIGVAISMIGNHDKYGGWSNREEHRPSGARAFWNAHWASLLTAVAFIVGFVIRIQWYAVPSMYAAGTEGFDMTGGSDPWYMKRVVDYILAQNAHLVYDADRFYPIGGINPRPPLFSWSLALGAMALQPFVGEANAVWWSMLALPAVYGALTILPVATIAKDHFGKATGVIAAWLIAFMPAHVTHSTWGLADHDSFVMLFIAIGFMFYLRAVKYAGSERLVRTTSIHPLDMLRAMGAVAQQRKYAMSNAVLAGVAFGAASLGWKGFVVGPAILFLAYASQVALNMFRRRDSTILSTLFLTMLLTNLLIALPFYAHPQMNLVLDGTGLQPFLYILFFTIVIMYITTGFRDKPWLLVLGTLATGATIFFAILYVLKLTDVSNAWDVLFTGSGYFTKTKIFGTVAEANAPDRGYMFASFGPVVFVLALVVGLICLWKTFSQRSQISLVFGIWIFAASYMSWTAARFLFNATPVVAIMGAAGIVGLWKWANWDGLVRTWKRAGIRTPSDRI
;
A
#
# COMPACT_ATOMS: atom_id res chain seq x y z
N MET A 1 14.02 40.93 -10.37
CA MET A 1 14.14 40.36 -11.74
C MET A 1 15.34 41.02 -12.39
N GLU A 2 16.51 40.43 -12.19
CA GLU A 2 17.74 40.87 -12.86
C GLU A 2 17.70 40.33 -14.30
N LYS A 3 17.97 41.20 -15.29
CA LYS A 3 17.99 40.83 -16.71
C LYS A 3 19.13 39.84 -16.96
N VAL A 4 18.81 38.55 -16.99
CA VAL A 4 19.70 37.51 -17.51
C VAL A 4 20.06 37.87 -18.95
N SER A 5 21.35 37.90 -19.28
CA SER A 5 21.82 38.21 -20.63
C SER A 5 21.21 37.24 -21.65
N LYS A 6 20.83 37.76 -22.82
CA LYS A 6 20.26 37.00 -23.95
C LYS A 6 21.26 36.04 -24.63
N THR A 7 22.34 35.64 -23.96
CA THR A 7 23.45 34.84 -24.52
C THR A 7 23.91 33.71 -23.58
N SER A 8 23.05 33.27 -22.66
CA SER A 8 23.33 32.04 -21.90
C SER A 8 22.90 30.82 -22.73
N GLN A 9 23.87 30.04 -23.26
CA GLN A 9 23.61 28.74 -23.91
C GLN A 9 23.15 27.64 -22.92
N ARG A 10 23.12 27.94 -21.61
CA ARG A 10 22.82 26.98 -20.54
C ARG A 10 21.46 26.26 -20.67
N PRO A 11 20.36 26.88 -21.16
CA PRO A 11 19.08 26.18 -21.35
C PRO A 11 19.17 24.94 -22.25
N VAL A 12 20.06 24.98 -23.26
CA VAL A 12 20.20 23.93 -24.29
C VAL A 12 20.83 22.65 -23.73
N PHE A 13 21.60 22.74 -22.65
CA PHE A 13 22.19 21.56 -21.99
C PHE A 13 21.14 20.58 -21.43
N GLY A 14 19.90 21.02 -21.24
CA GLY A 14 18.79 20.13 -20.91
C GLY A 14 18.51 19.07 -21.96
N TRP A 15 18.82 19.33 -23.23
CA TRP A 15 18.67 18.35 -24.31
C TRP A 15 19.74 17.26 -24.29
N LEU A 16 20.83 17.40 -23.53
CA LEU A 16 21.87 16.36 -23.39
C LEU A 16 21.41 15.19 -22.50
N ILE A 17 20.36 15.36 -21.70
CA ILE A 17 19.85 14.32 -20.80
C ILE A 17 19.45 13.05 -21.58
N ALA A 18 18.71 13.22 -22.68
CA ALA A 18 18.22 12.12 -23.49
C ALA A 18 19.35 11.35 -24.21
N PRO A 19 20.29 12.00 -24.93
CA PRO A 19 21.46 11.35 -25.50
C PRO A 19 22.31 10.62 -24.45
N LEU A 20 22.48 11.19 -23.25
CA LEU A 20 23.21 10.52 -22.17
C LEU A 20 22.50 9.24 -21.70
N ALA A 21 21.18 9.26 -21.57
CA ALA A 21 20.39 8.08 -21.21
C ALA A 21 20.54 6.98 -22.28
N VAL A 22 20.43 7.34 -23.56
CA VAL A 22 20.60 6.41 -24.70
C VAL A 22 22.02 5.86 -24.77
N LEU A 23 23.04 6.68 -24.58
CA LEU A 23 24.44 6.23 -24.59
C LEU A 23 24.73 5.26 -23.45
N ILE A 24 24.21 5.52 -22.25
CA ILE A 24 24.38 4.62 -21.10
C ILE A 24 23.61 3.32 -21.32
N ALA A 25 22.44 3.37 -21.96
CA ALA A 25 21.68 2.19 -22.36
C ALA A 25 22.41 1.33 -23.38
N ILE A 26 22.96 1.94 -24.43
CA ILE A 26 23.79 1.24 -25.42
C ILE A 26 25.03 0.67 -24.75
N LEU A 27 25.69 1.44 -23.86
CA LEU A 27 26.84 0.96 -23.11
C LEU A 27 26.46 -0.26 -22.27
N ALA A 28 25.35 -0.23 -21.53
CA ALA A 28 24.88 -1.38 -20.75
C ALA A 28 24.65 -2.63 -21.61
N ASN A 29 24.22 -2.46 -22.86
CA ASN A 29 24.04 -3.54 -23.84
C ASN A 29 25.36 -3.98 -24.51
N TYR A 30 26.43 -3.17 -24.46
CA TYR A 30 27.66 -3.33 -25.24
C TYR A 30 28.93 -3.48 -24.39
N VAL A 31 28.86 -3.67 -23.07
CA VAL A 31 30.11 -3.80 -22.27
C VAL A 31 30.76 -5.17 -22.49
N ASP A 32 31.37 -5.33 -23.66
CA ASP A 32 32.26 -6.42 -24.03
C ASP A 32 33.38 -6.53 -22.97
N GLY A 33 33.42 -7.67 -22.29
CA GLY A 33 34.43 -8.00 -21.27
C GLY A 33 34.11 -7.65 -19.81
N LEU A 34 32.99 -6.98 -19.47
CA LEU A 34 32.60 -6.76 -18.06
C LEU A 34 31.57 -7.78 -17.54
N MET A 35 30.73 -8.31 -18.44
CA MET A 35 29.78 -9.40 -18.20
C MET A 35 29.76 -10.30 -19.44
N SER A 36 29.50 -11.60 -19.29
CA SER A 36 29.41 -12.56 -20.42
C SER A 36 28.08 -12.49 -21.20
N ILE A 37 27.28 -11.46 -20.94
CA ILE A 37 25.97 -11.22 -21.55
C ILE A 37 26.16 -10.31 -22.76
N ASP A 38 26.01 -10.86 -23.97
CA ASP A 38 26.11 -10.10 -25.21
C ASP A 38 24.72 -9.86 -25.80
N VAL A 39 24.33 -8.60 -25.95
CA VAL A 39 23.05 -8.19 -26.54
C VAL A 39 23.28 -7.86 -28.01
N GLU A 40 22.63 -8.60 -28.91
CA GLU A 40 22.66 -8.29 -30.33
C GLU A 40 21.96 -6.95 -30.60
N LEU A 41 22.73 -5.89 -30.88
CA LEU A 41 22.23 -4.55 -31.18
C LEU A 41 21.66 -4.48 -32.61
N ASN A 42 20.47 -5.03 -32.79
CA ASN A 42 19.69 -4.91 -34.04
C ASN A 42 18.69 -3.74 -33.98
N GLU A 43 17.98 -3.51 -35.08
CA GLU A 43 16.97 -2.45 -35.18
C GLU A 43 15.88 -2.59 -34.10
N ASN A 44 15.48 -3.82 -33.77
CA ASN A 44 14.44 -4.08 -32.78
C ASN A 44 14.87 -3.71 -31.35
N ALA A 45 16.14 -3.88 -30.99
CA ALA A 45 16.68 -3.45 -29.70
C ALA A 45 16.90 -1.92 -29.63
N LEU A 46 17.38 -1.31 -30.72
CA LEU A 46 17.75 0.11 -30.73
C LEU A 46 16.54 1.06 -30.86
N MET A 47 15.53 0.69 -31.65
CA MET A 47 14.39 1.58 -31.93
C MET A 47 13.60 1.97 -30.67
N PRO A 48 13.25 1.05 -29.73
CA PRO A 48 12.60 1.41 -28.47
C PRO A 48 13.40 2.36 -27.58
N ILE A 49 14.71 2.12 -27.47
CA ILE A 49 15.67 2.93 -26.69
C ILE A 49 15.73 4.36 -27.26
N ILE A 50 15.89 4.47 -28.59
CA ILE A 50 15.98 5.77 -29.28
C ILE A 50 14.65 6.52 -29.21
N ALA A 51 13.52 5.87 -29.49
CA ALA A 51 12.19 6.48 -29.43
C ALA A 51 11.92 7.07 -28.03
N THR A 52 12.23 6.31 -26.99
CA THR A 52 12.04 6.77 -25.60
C THR A 52 13.05 7.85 -25.20
N GLY A 53 14.26 7.82 -25.77
CA GLY A 53 15.22 8.94 -25.68
C GLY A 53 14.66 10.23 -26.29
N VAL A 54 14.07 10.15 -27.49
CA VAL A 54 13.41 11.29 -28.15
C VAL A 54 12.26 11.84 -27.30
N ALA A 55 11.47 10.98 -26.66
CA ALA A 55 10.45 11.40 -25.69
C ALA A 55 11.03 12.26 -24.55
N GLY A 56 12.19 11.88 -24.02
CA GLY A 56 12.90 12.66 -23.00
C GLY A 56 13.33 14.04 -23.50
N LEU A 57 13.77 14.14 -24.75
CA LEU A 57 14.11 15.43 -25.37
C LEU A 57 12.87 16.32 -25.54
N LEU A 58 11.76 15.74 -26.02
CA LEU A 58 10.48 16.45 -26.18
C LEU A 58 9.94 16.94 -24.83
N ALA A 59 10.08 16.18 -23.75
CA ALA A 59 9.63 16.55 -22.41
C ALA A 59 10.25 17.87 -21.90
N VAL A 60 11.55 18.10 -22.18
CA VAL A 60 12.28 19.30 -21.72
C VAL A 60 12.11 20.48 -22.69
N THR A 61 11.73 20.20 -23.94
CA THR A 61 11.70 21.19 -25.03
C THR A 61 10.86 22.44 -24.71
N PRO A 62 9.65 22.35 -24.13
CA PRO A 62 8.88 23.54 -23.77
C PRO A 62 9.62 24.52 -22.84
N ARG A 63 10.38 24.00 -21.86
CA ARG A 63 11.20 24.82 -20.95
C ARG A 63 12.34 25.49 -21.70
N VAL A 64 13.07 24.74 -22.52
CA VAL A 64 14.21 25.28 -23.30
C VAL A 64 13.73 26.39 -24.22
N LEU A 65 12.66 26.16 -24.99
CA LEU A 65 12.09 27.17 -25.89
C LEU A 65 11.60 28.42 -25.14
N ARG A 66 11.00 28.24 -23.95
CA ARG A 66 10.59 29.38 -23.10
C ARG A 66 11.79 30.20 -22.62
N GLN A 67 12.88 29.56 -22.22
CA GLN A 67 14.10 30.23 -21.76
C GLN A 67 14.89 30.90 -22.88
N LEU A 68 14.84 30.35 -24.11
CA LEU A 68 15.40 30.96 -25.32
C LEU A 68 14.54 32.11 -25.86
N GLY A 69 13.32 32.31 -25.34
CA GLY A 69 12.40 33.35 -25.78
C GLY A 69 11.77 33.08 -27.15
N THR A 70 11.75 31.82 -27.60
CA THR A 70 11.18 31.42 -28.90
C THR A 70 9.66 31.17 -28.84
N LEU A 71 9.11 30.95 -27.63
CA LEU A 71 7.67 30.80 -27.44
C LEU A 71 6.95 32.17 -27.37
N PRO A 72 5.85 32.36 -28.12
CA PRO A 72 5.04 33.58 -28.02
C PRO A 72 4.51 33.82 -26.60
N ALA A 73 4.46 35.08 -26.17
CA ALA A 73 3.93 35.46 -24.85
C ALA A 73 2.44 35.11 -24.65
N SER A 74 1.69 34.86 -25.75
CA SER A 74 0.29 34.42 -25.73
C SER A 74 0.10 32.93 -25.41
N MET A 75 1.19 32.15 -25.30
CA MET A 75 1.15 30.73 -25.03
C MET A 75 1.13 30.47 -23.51
N THR A 76 -0.08 30.34 -22.94
CA THR A 76 -0.26 30.03 -21.52
C THR A 76 0.16 28.60 -21.18
N GLU A 77 0.51 28.34 -19.92
CA GLU A 77 0.91 27.01 -19.44
C GLU A 77 -0.14 25.93 -19.71
N THR A 78 -1.43 26.29 -19.63
CA THR A 78 -2.55 25.41 -20.00
C THR A 78 -2.51 25.00 -21.47
N ARG A 79 -2.21 25.94 -22.38
CA ARG A 79 -2.10 25.65 -23.83
C ARG A 79 -0.89 24.78 -24.14
N ILE A 80 0.24 25.03 -23.48
CA ILE A 80 1.44 24.18 -23.60
C ILE A 80 1.12 22.77 -23.11
N SER A 81 0.45 22.64 -21.97
CA SER A 81 0.11 21.34 -21.40
C SER A 81 -0.84 20.55 -22.28
N LEU A 82 -1.83 21.22 -22.89
CA LEU A 82 -2.73 20.60 -23.87
C LEU A 82 -1.98 20.18 -25.14
N ALA A 83 -1.11 21.04 -25.67
CA ALA A 83 -0.29 20.71 -26.83
C ALA A 83 0.63 19.51 -26.55
N MET A 84 1.29 19.48 -25.39
CA MET A 84 2.12 18.36 -24.98
C MET A 84 1.33 17.08 -24.78
N PHE A 85 0.09 17.16 -24.26
CA PHE A 85 -0.79 16.00 -24.17
C PHE A 85 -1.11 15.42 -25.55
N VAL A 86 -1.49 16.27 -26.50
CA VAL A 86 -1.80 15.86 -27.89
C VAL A 86 -0.54 15.30 -28.59
N ILE A 87 0.60 15.97 -28.48
CA ILE A 87 1.88 15.50 -29.05
C ILE A 87 2.25 14.13 -28.46
N SER A 88 2.08 13.94 -27.15
CA SER A 88 2.39 12.68 -26.49
C SER A 88 1.45 11.57 -26.95
N LEU A 89 0.15 11.86 -27.11
CA LEU A 89 -0.85 10.88 -27.55
C LEU A 89 -0.65 10.48 -29.02
N VAL A 90 -0.45 11.45 -29.91
CA VAL A 90 -0.19 11.19 -31.34
C VAL A 90 1.16 10.49 -31.52
N GLY A 91 2.20 10.96 -30.83
CA GLY A 91 3.52 10.32 -30.84
C GLY A 91 3.46 8.88 -30.34
N SER A 92 2.73 8.62 -29.24
CA SER A 92 2.49 7.26 -28.73
C SER A 92 1.83 6.36 -29.78
N GLY A 93 0.78 6.84 -30.45
CA GLY A 93 0.08 6.05 -31.47
C GLY A 93 0.94 5.77 -32.71
N LEU A 94 1.79 6.73 -33.12
CA LEU A 94 2.75 6.50 -34.21
C LEU A 94 3.80 5.47 -33.81
N ILE A 95 4.39 5.59 -32.60
CA ILE A 95 5.39 4.64 -32.12
C ILE A 95 4.80 3.24 -31.96
N GLU A 96 3.57 3.12 -31.47
CA GLU A 96 2.86 1.84 -31.40
C GLU A 96 2.70 1.18 -32.78
N GLN A 97 2.42 1.97 -33.81
CA GLN A 97 2.24 1.45 -35.17
C GLN A 97 3.56 0.94 -35.80
N TYR A 98 4.69 1.56 -35.47
CA TYR A 98 5.99 1.24 -36.10
C TYR A 98 6.89 0.33 -35.26
N ILE A 99 6.68 0.27 -33.94
CA ILE A 99 7.51 -0.51 -33.01
C ILE A 99 6.63 -1.50 -32.26
N ASP A 100 6.01 -1.08 -31.15
CA ASP A 100 5.09 -1.88 -30.35
C ASP A 100 4.32 -1.01 -29.34
N SER A 101 3.22 -1.54 -28.78
CA SER A 101 2.35 -0.82 -27.85
C SER A 101 3.03 -0.44 -26.52
N PHE A 102 4.00 -1.22 -26.03
CA PHE A 102 4.73 -0.91 -24.81
C PHE A 102 5.72 0.24 -25.02
N THR A 103 6.39 0.30 -26.17
CA THR A 103 7.23 1.45 -26.56
C THR A 103 6.37 2.71 -26.76
N GLY A 104 5.18 2.59 -27.36
CA GLY A 104 4.23 3.70 -27.44
C GLY A 104 3.85 4.24 -26.06
N PHE A 105 3.52 3.34 -25.13
CA PHE A 105 3.20 3.70 -23.75
C PHE A 105 4.36 4.38 -23.01
N THR A 106 5.57 3.82 -23.06
CA THR A 106 6.75 4.43 -22.42
C THR A 106 7.09 5.79 -23.02
N PHE A 107 6.93 5.96 -24.35
CA PHE A 107 7.04 7.24 -25.03
C PHE A 107 6.04 8.27 -24.48
N PHE A 108 4.77 7.89 -24.34
CA PHE A 108 3.73 8.76 -23.76
C PHE A 108 4.10 9.19 -22.34
N VAL A 109 4.49 8.24 -21.48
CA VAL A 109 4.84 8.49 -20.09
C VAL A 109 6.04 9.43 -20.00
N VAL A 110 7.13 9.13 -20.69
CA VAL A 110 8.35 9.97 -20.65
C VAL A 110 8.08 11.36 -21.21
N THR A 111 7.32 11.48 -22.30
CA THR A 111 7.00 12.79 -22.89
C THR A 111 6.08 13.61 -22.00
N PHE A 112 4.89 13.09 -21.65
CA PHE A 112 3.86 13.85 -20.95
C PHE A 112 4.15 14.00 -19.45
N VAL A 113 4.47 12.90 -18.76
CA VAL A 113 4.78 12.94 -17.33
C VAL A 113 6.12 13.63 -17.10
N GLY A 114 7.11 13.40 -17.98
CA GLY A 114 8.38 14.13 -17.95
C GLY A 114 8.18 15.63 -18.10
N TYR A 115 7.34 16.07 -19.05
CA TYR A 115 6.95 17.47 -19.18
C TYR A 115 6.27 18.00 -17.91
N LEU A 116 5.33 17.26 -17.31
CA LEU A 116 4.64 17.70 -16.09
C LEU A 116 5.60 17.84 -14.89
N LEU A 117 6.60 16.97 -14.79
CA LEU A 117 7.66 17.07 -13.78
C LEU A 117 8.51 18.32 -14.03
N ASP A 118 8.93 18.53 -15.27
CA ASP A 118 9.76 19.66 -15.66
C ASP A 118 9.05 21.01 -15.48
N ALA A 119 7.81 21.12 -15.95
CA ALA A 119 6.97 22.32 -15.84
C ALA A 119 6.68 22.70 -14.38
N ARG A 120 6.61 21.71 -13.48
CA ARG A 120 6.41 21.93 -12.04
C ARG A 120 7.71 22.16 -11.25
N GLY A 121 8.84 22.30 -11.93
CA GLY A 121 10.15 22.57 -11.32
C GLY A 121 10.72 21.37 -10.55
N ARG A 122 10.43 20.14 -11.03
CA ARG A 122 10.94 18.87 -10.46
C ARG A 122 11.92 18.21 -11.45
N HIS A 123 13.03 18.88 -11.71
CA HIS A 123 13.91 18.57 -12.82
C HIS A 123 14.69 17.26 -12.66
N GLU A 124 15.18 16.94 -11.45
CA GLU A 124 15.91 15.68 -11.21
C GLU A 124 15.00 14.45 -11.36
N TRP A 125 13.70 14.59 -11.03
CA TRP A 125 12.70 13.54 -11.27
C TRP A 125 12.40 13.35 -12.75
N MET A 126 12.42 14.42 -13.54
CA MET A 126 12.33 14.31 -15.00
C MET A 126 13.54 13.55 -15.55
N THR A 127 14.76 13.87 -15.10
CA THR A 127 15.97 13.16 -15.51
C THR A 127 15.92 11.69 -15.15
N MET A 128 15.52 11.36 -13.91
CA MET A 128 15.27 9.98 -13.50
C MET A 128 14.26 9.28 -14.40
N LEU A 129 13.14 9.94 -14.73
CA LEU A 129 12.09 9.33 -15.56
C LEU A 129 12.58 9.03 -16.98
N THR A 130 13.36 9.92 -17.59
CA THR A 130 13.96 9.64 -18.92
C THR A 130 14.89 8.44 -18.87
N PHE A 131 15.77 8.37 -17.86
CA PHE A 131 16.65 7.22 -17.70
C PHE A 131 15.86 5.94 -17.42
N ALA A 132 14.83 5.99 -16.58
CA ALA A 132 13.96 4.85 -16.31
C ALA A 132 13.23 4.35 -17.56
N GLY A 133 12.72 5.27 -18.39
CA GLY A 133 12.02 4.93 -19.63
C GLY A 133 12.94 4.34 -20.70
N VAL A 134 14.16 4.86 -20.86
CA VAL A 134 15.14 4.23 -21.75
C VAL A 134 15.61 2.89 -21.18
N GLY A 135 15.85 2.86 -19.86
CA GLY A 135 16.39 1.72 -19.15
C GLY A 135 15.47 0.51 -19.05
N VAL A 136 14.14 0.68 -19.12
CA VAL A 136 13.23 -0.48 -19.14
C VAL A 136 13.39 -1.29 -20.42
N HIS A 137 13.62 -0.63 -21.56
CA HIS A 137 13.89 -1.31 -22.83
C HIS A 137 15.23 -2.04 -22.79
N SER A 138 16.30 -1.37 -22.34
CA SER A 138 17.59 -2.04 -22.14
C SER A 138 17.50 -3.20 -21.15
N ALA A 139 16.73 -3.08 -20.07
CA ALA A 139 16.53 -4.18 -19.13
C ALA A 139 15.81 -5.37 -19.80
N MET A 140 14.85 -5.12 -20.71
CA MET A 140 14.21 -6.18 -21.49
C MET A 140 15.20 -6.86 -22.43
N ASP A 141 15.99 -6.09 -23.19
CA ASP A 141 16.97 -6.62 -24.13
C ASP A 141 18.04 -7.46 -23.43
N ILE A 142 18.61 -6.96 -22.33
CA ILE A 142 19.61 -7.69 -21.54
C ILE A 142 19.01 -8.97 -20.95
N THR A 143 17.75 -8.92 -20.49
CA THR A 143 17.07 -10.11 -19.97
C THR A 143 16.80 -11.14 -21.06
N ALA A 144 16.45 -10.69 -22.28
CA ALA A 144 16.25 -11.56 -23.42
C ALA A 144 17.57 -12.23 -23.84
N ALA A 145 18.68 -11.50 -23.85
CA ALA A 145 20.02 -12.06 -24.14
C ALA A 145 20.45 -13.12 -23.12
N VAL A 146 20.05 -12.97 -21.86
CA VAL A 146 20.32 -13.93 -20.78
C VAL A 146 19.44 -15.19 -20.85
N ALA A 147 18.30 -15.13 -21.54
CA ALA A 147 17.33 -16.24 -21.62
C ALA A 147 17.75 -17.37 -22.59
N VAL A 148 18.96 -17.32 -23.15
CA VAL A 148 19.50 -18.36 -24.04
C VAL A 148 19.86 -19.63 -23.28
N ALA A 149 19.66 -20.79 -23.90
CA ALA A 149 19.82 -22.10 -23.25
C ALA A 149 21.23 -22.35 -22.68
N GLU A 150 22.27 -21.78 -23.31
CA GLU A 150 23.65 -21.92 -22.83
C GLU A 150 23.92 -21.12 -21.54
N TYR A 151 23.18 -20.04 -21.31
CA TYR A 151 23.38 -19.14 -20.17
C TYR A 151 22.40 -19.42 -19.03
N LEU A 152 21.11 -19.56 -19.35
CA LEU A 152 20.03 -19.97 -18.45
C LEU A 152 19.11 -20.97 -19.19
N PRO A 153 19.30 -22.28 -19.04
CA PRO A 153 18.44 -23.27 -19.68
C PRO A 153 17.08 -23.38 -18.98
N SER A 154 16.06 -23.83 -19.73
CA SER A 154 14.75 -24.22 -19.20
C SER A 154 14.73 -25.65 -18.67
N GLU A 155 15.70 -26.48 -19.02
CA GLU A 155 15.86 -27.84 -18.52
C GLU A 155 17.27 -28.05 -17.95
N TYR A 156 17.40 -28.81 -16.87
CA TYR A 156 18.69 -29.08 -16.23
C TYR A 156 18.90 -30.58 -16.01
N LEU A 157 20.09 -31.08 -16.41
CA LEU A 157 20.52 -32.45 -16.15
C LEU A 157 21.12 -32.54 -14.74
N PHE A 158 20.41 -33.20 -13.84
CA PHE A 158 20.83 -33.36 -12.45
C PHE A 158 21.92 -34.44 -12.31
N PRO A 159 22.74 -34.40 -11.25
CA PRO A 159 23.81 -35.38 -10.99
C PRO A 159 23.32 -36.84 -10.92
N ASN A 160 22.03 -37.05 -10.65
CA ASN A 160 21.39 -38.37 -10.66
C ASN A 160 21.09 -38.92 -12.08
N GLY A 161 21.46 -38.18 -13.13
CA GLY A 161 21.26 -38.57 -14.54
C GLY A 161 19.87 -38.26 -15.10
N GLN A 162 19.01 -37.58 -14.34
CA GLN A 162 17.67 -37.19 -14.78
C GLN A 162 17.62 -35.72 -15.20
N THR A 163 16.96 -35.44 -16.31
CA THR A 163 16.65 -34.07 -16.73
C THR A 163 15.31 -33.65 -16.15
N PHE A 164 15.27 -32.49 -15.49
CA PHE A 164 14.02 -31.88 -15.02
C PHE A 164 13.87 -30.47 -15.61
N ASP A 165 12.61 -30.08 -15.82
CA ASP A 165 12.23 -28.71 -16.15
C ASP A 165 12.52 -27.78 -14.95
N VAL A 166 13.25 -26.70 -15.24
CA VAL A 166 13.67 -25.66 -14.30
C VAL A 166 13.15 -24.27 -14.71
N ASP A 167 12.14 -24.17 -15.58
CA ASP A 167 11.58 -22.90 -16.09
C ASP A 167 11.22 -21.94 -14.94
N SER A 168 10.60 -22.41 -13.85
CA SER A 168 10.29 -21.55 -12.69
C SER A 168 11.53 -20.89 -12.07
N PHE A 169 12.66 -21.61 -12.00
CA PHE A 169 13.94 -21.09 -11.52
C PHE A 169 14.56 -20.13 -12.54
N GLN A 170 14.46 -20.48 -13.83
CA GLN A 170 14.89 -19.64 -14.95
C GLN A 170 14.16 -18.28 -14.92
N LYS A 171 12.82 -18.27 -14.81
CA LYS A 171 12.02 -17.04 -14.70
C LYS A 171 12.37 -16.21 -13.48
N THR A 172 12.71 -16.85 -12.36
CA THR A 172 13.17 -16.15 -11.16
C THR A 172 14.53 -15.45 -11.38
N ALA A 173 15.46 -16.12 -12.05
CA ALA A 173 16.76 -15.54 -12.44
C ALA A 173 16.61 -14.41 -13.47
N LEU A 174 15.76 -14.60 -14.49
CA LEU A 174 15.43 -13.56 -15.48
C LEU A 174 14.78 -12.34 -14.81
N GLY A 175 13.86 -12.56 -13.86
CA GLY A 175 13.28 -11.49 -13.05
C GLY A 175 14.34 -10.73 -12.27
N PHE A 176 15.32 -11.41 -11.67
CA PHE A 176 16.45 -10.75 -11.00
C PHE A 176 17.26 -9.85 -11.94
N VAL A 177 17.63 -10.32 -13.13
CA VAL A 177 18.37 -9.53 -14.13
C VAL A 177 17.57 -8.31 -14.55
N PHE A 178 16.30 -8.51 -14.92
CA PHE A 178 15.39 -7.45 -15.32
C PHE A 178 15.24 -6.37 -14.26
N PHE A 179 14.87 -6.74 -13.03
CA PHE A 179 14.62 -5.77 -11.95
C PHE A 179 15.89 -5.06 -11.51
N THR A 180 17.06 -5.70 -11.63
CA THR A 180 18.34 -5.08 -11.29
C THR A 180 18.68 -3.98 -12.28
N TRP A 181 18.62 -4.25 -13.59
CA TRP A 181 18.85 -3.23 -14.61
C TRP A 181 17.78 -2.14 -14.58
N LEU A 182 16.51 -2.51 -14.43
CA LEU A 182 15.39 -1.56 -14.26
C LEU A 182 15.61 -0.62 -13.07
N THR A 183 16.34 -1.04 -12.03
CA THR A 183 16.66 -0.22 -10.86
C THR A 183 17.90 0.65 -11.07
N ILE A 184 18.93 0.14 -11.75
CA ILE A 184 20.17 0.87 -12.05
C ILE A 184 19.89 2.15 -12.82
N PHE A 185 19.09 2.09 -13.89
CA PHE A 185 18.85 3.26 -14.75
C PHE A 185 18.23 4.47 -14.02
N PRO A 186 17.11 4.34 -13.27
CA PRO A 186 16.59 5.42 -12.44
C PRO A 186 17.64 5.99 -11.45
N ILE A 187 18.46 5.14 -10.83
CA ILE A 187 19.51 5.58 -9.90
C ILE A 187 20.57 6.42 -10.63
N LEU A 188 21.03 5.97 -11.80
CA LEU A 188 21.96 6.73 -12.65
C LEU A 188 21.36 8.05 -13.10
N GLY A 189 20.08 8.06 -13.48
CA GLY A 189 19.33 9.28 -13.81
C GLY A 189 19.27 10.26 -12.63
N LEU A 190 19.04 9.78 -11.41
CA LEU A 190 19.12 10.62 -10.20
C LEU A 190 20.55 11.12 -9.95
N ALA A 191 21.57 10.26 -10.11
CA ALA A 191 22.97 10.64 -9.90
C ALA A 191 23.40 11.75 -10.86
N ILE A 192 23.07 11.60 -12.15
CA ILE A 192 23.33 12.60 -13.19
C ILE A 192 22.51 13.86 -12.97
N GLY A 193 21.23 13.74 -12.60
CA GLY A 193 20.37 14.89 -12.29
C GLY A 193 20.90 15.70 -11.10
N VAL A 194 21.39 15.04 -10.05
CA VAL A 194 21.96 15.69 -8.86
C VAL A 194 23.35 16.28 -9.13
N ALA A 195 24.20 15.60 -9.90
CA ALA A 195 25.53 16.07 -10.27
C ALA A 195 25.48 17.26 -11.24
N GLY A 196 24.61 17.17 -12.25
CA GLY A 196 24.37 18.19 -13.28
C GLY A 196 23.40 19.30 -12.84
N ARG A 197 22.99 19.33 -11.57
CA ARG A 197 22.08 20.35 -11.03
C ARG A 197 22.67 21.76 -11.16
N GLY A 198 21.91 22.66 -11.78
CA GLY A 198 22.34 24.03 -12.10
C GLY A 198 23.10 24.16 -13.42
N LEU A 199 23.44 23.03 -14.08
CA LEU A 199 24.11 22.97 -15.37
C LEU A 199 23.21 22.34 -16.45
N LEU A 200 22.87 21.06 -16.32
CA LEU A 200 21.98 20.31 -17.23
C LEU A 200 20.53 20.75 -17.08
N SER A 201 20.13 21.03 -15.84
CA SER A 201 18.79 21.49 -15.52
C SER A 201 18.85 22.56 -14.41
N PRO A 202 17.85 23.45 -14.35
CA PRO A 202 17.71 24.36 -13.23
C PRO A 202 17.60 23.59 -11.91
N ALA A 203 17.92 24.24 -10.79
CA ALA A 203 17.71 23.64 -9.49
C ALA A 203 16.21 23.52 -9.18
N SER A 204 15.77 22.37 -8.70
CA SER A 204 14.36 22.17 -8.35
C SER A 204 13.88 23.13 -7.27
N GLU A 205 12.71 23.72 -7.49
CA GLU A 205 12.03 24.63 -6.56
C GLU A 205 11.04 23.91 -5.64
N LYS A 206 10.62 22.69 -6.01
CA LYS A 206 9.61 21.90 -5.27
C LYS A 206 10.05 20.46 -5.07
N GLY A 207 9.55 19.83 -3.99
CA GLY A 207 9.80 18.41 -3.69
C GLY A 207 11.11 18.16 -2.95
N TRP A 208 11.61 16.91 -2.98
CA TRP A 208 12.80 16.48 -2.22
C TRP A 208 14.03 17.35 -2.53
N PHE A 209 14.30 17.59 -3.81
CA PHE A 209 15.48 18.33 -4.23
C PHE A 209 15.43 19.83 -3.92
N ALA A 210 14.26 20.40 -3.59
CA ALA A 210 14.16 21.80 -3.15
C ALA A 210 14.92 22.08 -1.85
N TYR A 211 15.14 21.06 -1.02
CA TYR A 211 15.90 21.17 0.23
C TYR A 211 17.42 21.12 0.02
N GLY A 212 17.89 20.87 -1.20
CA GLY A 212 19.31 20.81 -1.55
C GLY A 212 19.91 22.19 -1.82
N THR A 213 21.14 22.42 -1.37
CA THR A 213 21.90 23.64 -1.69
C THR A 213 22.56 23.52 -3.06
N VAL A 214 22.53 24.60 -3.83
CA VAL A 214 23.25 24.71 -5.11
C VAL A 214 24.55 25.46 -4.87
N LYS A 215 25.66 24.99 -5.44
CA LYS A 215 26.89 25.75 -5.55
C LYS A 215 27.01 26.31 -6.96
N GLU A 216 27.42 27.57 -7.09
CA GLU A 216 27.80 28.13 -8.39
C GLU A 216 29.08 27.47 -8.91
N GLY A 217 29.02 26.91 -10.13
CA GLY A 217 30.12 26.19 -10.77
C GLY A 217 29.64 25.03 -11.66
N ALA A 218 30.58 24.30 -12.26
CA ALA A 218 30.27 23.18 -13.15
C ALA A 218 29.83 21.90 -12.43
N TRP A 219 30.11 21.76 -11.12
CA TRP A 219 29.79 20.57 -10.33
C TRP A 219 29.22 20.95 -8.95
N ASN A 220 28.07 20.36 -8.59
CA ASN A 220 27.45 20.60 -7.29
C ASN A 220 28.12 19.79 -6.16
N ARG A 221 29.24 20.29 -5.61
CA ARG A 221 29.98 19.63 -4.52
C ARG A 221 29.19 19.57 -3.21
N ASN A 222 28.20 20.43 -3.01
CA ASN A 222 27.41 20.43 -1.78
C ASN A 222 26.49 19.21 -1.66
N ALA A 223 26.16 18.56 -2.79
CA ALA A 223 25.40 17.32 -2.83
C ALA A 223 26.28 16.06 -2.91
N LEU A 224 27.60 16.18 -2.69
CA LEU A 224 28.55 15.08 -2.82
C LEU A 224 28.17 13.84 -1.99
N PRO A 225 27.73 13.94 -0.71
CA PRO A 225 27.31 12.75 0.04
C PRO A 225 26.14 12.00 -0.62
N LEU A 226 25.21 12.70 -1.26
CA LEU A 226 24.08 12.09 -1.97
C LEU A 226 24.55 11.46 -3.29
N GLN A 227 25.43 12.12 -4.02
CA GLN A 227 26.03 11.57 -5.25
C GLN A 227 26.78 10.27 -4.96
N ILE A 228 27.61 10.24 -3.90
CA ILE A 228 28.32 9.04 -3.48
C ILE A 228 27.33 7.92 -3.11
N ALA A 229 26.27 8.23 -2.36
CA ALA A 229 25.27 7.24 -2.00
C ALA A 229 24.56 6.63 -3.22
N LEU A 230 24.21 7.45 -4.22
CA LEU A 230 23.59 6.97 -5.46
C LEU A 230 24.57 6.11 -6.30
N VAL A 231 25.85 6.48 -6.35
CA VAL A 231 26.90 5.69 -7.01
C VAL A 231 27.10 4.35 -6.30
N ILE A 232 27.17 4.34 -4.96
CA ILE A 232 27.25 3.10 -4.17
C ILE A 232 26.03 2.22 -4.44
N TRP A 233 24.84 2.80 -4.55
CA TRP A 233 23.62 2.05 -4.84
C TRP A 233 23.67 1.41 -6.24
N ALA A 234 24.04 2.17 -7.27
CA ALA A 234 24.21 1.62 -8.62
C ALA A 234 25.31 0.53 -8.64
N ALA A 235 26.45 0.78 -7.99
CA ALA A 235 27.55 -0.16 -7.89
C ALA A 235 27.16 -1.46 -7.17
N ALA A 236 26.33 -1.40 -6.11
CA ALA A 236 25.85 -2.58 -5.42
C ALA A 236 25.04 -3.50 -6.36
N HIS A 237 24.17 -2.93 -7.20
CA HIS A 237 23.44 -3.68 -8.22
C HIS A 237 24.37 -4.24 -9.31
N MET A 238 25.33 -3.46 -9.78
CA MET A 238 26.33 -3.93 -10.74
C MET A 238 27.16 -5.10 -10.19
N LEU A 239 27.59 -5.03 -8.93
CA LEU A 239 28.33 -6.10 -8.26
C LEU A 239 27.50 -7.38 -8.12
N THR A 240 26.19 -7.28 -7.86
CA THR A 240 25.32 -8.47 -7.82
C THR A 240 25.14 -9.12 -9.18
N ILE A 241 25.05 -8.34 -10.26
CA ILE A 241 25.00 -8.91 -11.62
C ILE A 241 26.35 -9.54 -11.98
N TRP A 242 27.45 -8.87 -11.66
CA TRP A 242 28.78 -9.41 -11.88
C TRP A 242 28.96 -10.76 -11.15
N HIS A 243 28.55 -10.87 -9.89
CA HIS A 243 28.57 -12.15 -9.16
C HIS A 243 27.66 -13.21 -9.79
N PHE A 244 26.47 -12.82 -10.26
CA PHE A 244 25.56 -13.73 -10.97
C PHE A 244 26.18 -14.26 -12.28
N ASP A 245 26.87 -13.40 -13.02
CA ASP A 245 27.57 -13.74 -14.27
C ASP A 245 28.75 -14.68 -14.04
N GLN A 246 29.48 -14.56 -12.92
CA GLN A 246 30.56 -15.49 -12.58
C GLN A 246 30.09 -16.88 -12.11
N GLY A 247 28.82 -17.02 -11.71
CA GLY A 247 28.27 -18.28 -11.21
C GLY A 247 28.09 -19.33 -12.30
N SER A 248 28.13 -20.61 -11.92
CA SER A 248 27.76 -21.71 -12.82
C SER A 248 26.26 -21.64 -13.18
N VAL A 249 25.83 -22.42 -14.18
CA VAL A 249 24.39 -22.52 -14.52
C VAL A 249 23.56 -22.95 -13.30
N ALA A 250 24.07 -23.87 -12.48
CA ALA A 250 23.41 -24.33 -11.26
C ALA A 250 23.30 -23.21 -10.21
N ASP A 251 24.31 -22.34 -10.10
CA ASP A 251 24.28 -21.18 -9.20
C ASP A 251 23.28 -20.13 -9.67
N ARG A 252 23.28 -19.81 -10.97
CA ARG A 252 22.36 -18.84 -11.57
C ARG A 252 20.90 -19.26 -11.41
N LEU A 253 20.63 -20.56 -11.42
CA LEU A 253 19.30 -21.13 -11.18
C LEU A 253 19.01 -21.41 -9.69
N LYS A 254 19.98 -21.22 -8.79
CA LYS A 254 19.87 -21.54 -7.35
C LYS A 254 19.39 -22.98 -7.09
N LEU A 255 19.97 -23.95 -7.78
CA LEU A 255 19.61 -25.37 -7.66
C LEU A 255 20.28 -26.08 -6.47
N GLY A 256 21.06 -25.36 -5.66
CA GLY A 256 21.77 -25.89 -4.50
C GLY A 256 20.88 -26.71 -3.57
N GLY A 257 21.32 -27.92 -3.23
CA GLY A 257 20.59 -28.82 -2.33
C GLY A 257 19.45 -29.62 -2.99
N LEU A 258 19.14 -29.39 -4.27
CA LEU A 258 18.19 -30.21 -5.03
C LEU A 258 18.93 -31.37 -5.71
N ALA A 259 18.48 -32.60 -5.43
CA ALA A 259 18.99 -33.83 -6.05
C ALA A 259 20.53 -33.94 -6.11
N GLY A 260 21.22 -33.46 -5.08
CA GLY A 260 22.68 -33.56 -4.92
C GLY A 260 23.48 -32.49 -5.68
N VAL A 261 22.85 -31.43 -6.18
CA VAL A 261 23.55 -30.31 -6.84
C VAL A 261 24.31 -29.47 -5.81
N GLU A 262 25.62 -29.36 -6.00
CA GLU A 262 26.51 -28.46 -5.26
C GLU A 262 26.52 -27.09 -5.95
N ALA A 263 25.72 -26.15 -5.42
CA ALA A 263 25.65 -24.77 -5.89
C ALA A 263 25.29 -23.85 -4.73
N ASN A 264 25.99 -22.73 -4.61
CA ASN A 264 25.79 -21.76 -3.53
C ASN A 264 24.84 -20.64 -3.94
N GLY A 265 24.63 -20.47 -5.26
CA GLY A 265 23.70 -19.49 -5.80
C GLY A 265 24.36 -18.12 -6.01
N TYR A 266 23.55 -17.06 -5.98
CA TYR A 266 24.01 -15.69 -6.19
C TYR A 266 23.40 -14.68 -5.22
N ALA A 267 24.12 -13.58 -5.01
CA ALA A 267 23.65 -12.41 -4.27
C ALA A 267 22.47 -11.75 -5.03
N GLY A 268 21.26 -11.91 -4.50
CA GLY A 268 20.03 -11.48 -5.17
C GLY A 268 19.81 -9.96 -5.18
N TYR A 269 18.62 -9.55 -5.65
CA TYR A 269 18.22 -8.14 -5.76
C TYR A 269 18.19 -7.39 -4.41
N TRP A 270 17.70 -8.05 -3.36
CA TRP A 270 17.42 -7.42 -2.07
C TRP A 270 18.65 -6.87 -1.33
N PRO A 271 19.78 -7.60 -1.21
CA PRO A 271 21.01 -7.05 -0.66
C PRO A 271 21.48 -5.75 -1.33
N ALA A 272 21.40 -5.66 -2.67
CA ALA A 272 21.78 -4.45 -3.40
C ALA A 272 20.82 -3.29 -3.14
N LEU A 273 19.51 -3.55 -3.19
CA LEU A 273 18.49 -2.55 -2.89
C LEU A 273 18.64 -1.98 -1.46
N LEU A 274 18.82 -2.86 -0.48
CA LEU A 274 18.98 -2.46 0.93
C LEU A 274 20.29 -1.70 1.15
N THR A 275 21.37 -2.07 0.45
CA THR A 275 22.64 -1.33 0.47
C THR A 275 22.45 0.11 0.00
N GLY A 276 21.65 0.31 -1.06
CA GLY A 276 21.27 1.64 -1.53
C GLY A 276 20.51 2.47 -0.49
N ILE A 277 19.51 1.86 0.16
CA ILE A 277 18.73 2.51 1.22
C ILE A 277 19.64 2.90 2.38
N VAL A 278 20.53 2.00 2.82
CA VAL A 278 21.53 2.29 3.86
C VAL A 278 22.46 3.43 3.43
N ALA A 279 22.92 3.44 2.18
CA ALA A 279 23.78 4.51 1.65
C ALA A 279 23.07 5.87 1.68
N ILE A 280 21.78 5.94 1.35
CA ILE A 280 20.98 7.18 1.44
C ILE A 280 20.82 7.63 2.90
N ILE A 281 20.56 6.71 3.83
CA ILE A 281 20.47 7.01 5.26
C ILE A 281 21.81 7.57 5.76
N VAL A 282 22.93 6.91 5.43
CA VAL A 282 24.29 7.33 5.76
C VAL A 282 24.58 8.72 5.17
N SER A 283 24.18 8.99 3.93
CA SER A 283 24.29 10.33 3.32
C SER A 283 23.55 11.41 4.11
N GLY A 284 22.32 11.11 4.57
CA GLY A 284 21.56 12.00 5.46
C GLY A 284 22.25 12.24 6.80
N MET A 285 22.86 11.20 7.39
CA MET A 285 23.64 11.32 8.62
C MET A 285 24.89 12.17 8.43
N VAL A 286 25.61 11.99 7.33
CA VAL A 286 26.78 12.80 6.96
C VAL A 286 26.38 14.27 6.77
N ALA A 287 25.23 14.54 6.12
CA ALA A 287 24.72 15.89 5.94
C ALA A 287 24.45 16.61 7.28
N GLU A 288 24.00 15.87 8.30
CA GLU A 288 23.76 16.37 9.66
C GLU A 288 25.01 16.33 10.57
N ARG A 289 26.14 15.85 10.06
CA ARG A 289 27.40 15.59 10.80
C ARG A 289 27.29 14.52 11.89
N TRP A 290 26.33 13.60 11.78
CA TRP A 290 26.22 12.41 12.64
C TRP A 290 27.21 11.32 12.23
N LEU A 291 28.49 11.66 12.13
CA LEU A 291 29.52 10.83 11.50
C LEU A 291 29.80 9.54 12.26
N THR A 292 29.73 9.53 13.60
CA THR A 292 29.82 8.30 14.39
C THR A 292 28.67 7.33 14.08
N ARG A 293 27.44 7.85 13.92
CA ARG A 293 26.27 7.03 13.57
C ARG A 293 26.37 6.51 12.13
N ALA A 294 26.85 7.35 11.22
CA ALA A 294 27.11 6.98 9.84
C ALA A 294 28.12 5.81 9.77
N MET A 295 29.28 5.93 10.43
CA MET A 295 30.28 4.86 10.52
C MET A 295 29.72 3.59 11.14
N THR A 296 28.98 3.72 12.25
CA THR A 296 28.35 2.56 12.91
C THR A 296 27.42 1.81 11.97
N ILE A 297 26.49 2.50 11.32
CA ILE A 297 25.53 1.86 10.42
C ILE A 297 26.23 1.28 9.19
N SER A 298 27.14 2.01 8.56
CA SER A 298 27.84 1.53 7.36
C SER A 298 28.71 0.31 7.67
N SER A 299 29.47 0.32 8.77
CA SER A 299 30.35 -0.78 9.14
C SER A 299 29.58 -2.02 9.56
N LEU A 300 28.48 -1.87 10.33
CA LEU A 300 27.65 -3.01 10.72
C LEU A 300 26.86 -3.58 9.53
N TRP A 301 26.42 -2.74 8.59
CA TRP A 301 25.80 -3.21 7.35
C TRP A 301 26.79 -4.01 6.48
N MET A 302 28.02 -3.52 6.32
CA MET A 302 29.07 -4.25 5.60
C MET A 302 29.41 -5.57 6.29
N LEU A 303 29.49 -5.58 7.63
CA LEU A 303 29.71 -6.81 8.39
C LEU A 303 28.56 -7.81 8.19
N TYR A 304 27.32 -7.34 8.20
CA TYR A 304 26.14 -8.16 7.90
C TYR A 304 26.21 -8.75 6.49
N LEU A 305 26.58 -7.97 5.47
CA LEU A 305 26.73 -8.48 4.10
C LEU A 305 27.81 -9.56 4.03
N VAL A 306 29.00 -9.31 4.57
CA VAL A 306 30.12 -10.28 4.57
C VAL A 306 29.75 -11.55 5.32
N GLY A 307 29.07 -11.43 6.47
CA GLY A 307 28.56 -12.57 7.23
C GLY A 307 27.48 -13.34 6.46
N SER A 308 26.54 -12.65 5.81
CA SER A 308 25.50 -13.31 5.00
C SER A 308 26.08 -14.03 3.78
N TRP A 309 27.15 -13.51 3.19
CA TRP A 309 27.87 -14.16 2.09
C TRP A 309 28.61 -15.40 2.56
N TYR A 310 29.14 -15.40 3.78
CA TYR A 310 29.75 -16.57 4.40
C TYR A 310 28.69 -17.64 4.68
N GLU A 311 27.55 -17.27 5.28
CA GLU A 311 26.43 -18.19 5.53
C GLU A 311 25.85 -18.77 4.23
N SER A 312 25.93 -18.02 3.13
CA SER A 312 25.49 -18.48 1.80
C SER A 312 26.55 -19.30 1.06
N GLY A 313 27.74 -19.50 1.63
CA GLY A 313 28.83 -20.25 1.00
C GLY A 313 29.55 -19.52 -0.16
N PHE A 314 29.39 -18.21 -0.30
CA PHE A 314 30.06 -17.46 -1.39
C PHE A 314 31.58 -17.32 -1.17
N TRP A 315 32.01 -17.44 0.09
CA TRP A 315 33.41 -17.51 0.46
C TRP A 315 33.56 -18.37 1.71
N GLU A 316 34.71 -19.01 1.85
CA GLU A 316 34.97 -19.93 2.96
C GLU A 316 36.29 -19.59 3.64
N ASN A 317 36.42 -20.00 4.90
CA ASN A 317 37.66 -19.92 5.64
C ASN A 317 37.66 -20.98 6.75
N GLU A 318 38.75 -21.74 6.84
CA GLU A 318 38.91 -22.82 7.82
C GLU A 318 38.75 -22.32 9.26
N SER A 319 39.23 -21.11 9.58
CA SER A 319 39.15 -20.55 10.94
C SER A 319 37.71 -20.24 11.38
N PHE A 320 36.78 -20.05 10.44
CA PHE A 320 35.36 -19.81 10.74
C PHE A 320 34.52 -21.09 10.78
N ASN A 321 35.09 -22.24 10.42
CA ASN A 321 34.39 -23.54 10.44
C ASN A 321 34.54 -24.28 11.79
N ASP A 322 35.43 -23.79 12.67
CA ASP A 322 35.70 -24.38 13.98
C ASP A 322 34.78 -23.86 15.10
N SER A 323 34.83 -24.51 16.26
CA SER A 323 34.07 -24.13 17.47
C SER A 323 34.31 -22.70 17.96
N TRP A 324 35.37 -22.04 17.49
CA TRP A 324 35.72 -20.66 17.83
C TRP A 324 35.00 -19.61 16.97
N SER A 325 34.31 -20.01 15.90
CA SER A 325 33.65 -19.10 14.94
C SER A 325 32.79 -18.00 15.60
N PRO A 326 31.89 -18.30 16.56
CA PRO A 326 31.10 -17.25 17.22
C PRO A 326 31.96 -16.22 17.97
N LEU A 327 33.09 -16.66 18.55
CA LEU A 327 34.01 -15.77 19.26
C LEU A 327 34.80 -14.88 18.29
N ILE A 328 35.16 -15.39 17.11
CA ILE A 328 35.85 -14.59 16.09
C ILE A 328 34.89 -13.53 15.53
N TRP A 329 33.65 -13.89 15.19
CA TRP A 329 32.63 -12.92 14.76
C TRP A 329 32.32 -11.87 15.84
N LEU A 330 32.25 -12.27 17.10
CA LEU A 330 32.12 -11.35 18.24
C LEU A 330 33.34 -10.42 18.33
N ALA A 331 34.56 -10.94 18.19
CA ALA A 331 35.78 -10.16 18.24
C ALA A 331 35.85 -9.14 17.10
N ILE A 332 35.54 -9.53 15.86
CA ILE A 332 35.47 -8.62 14.70
C ILE A 332 34.47 -7.49 14.99
N THR A 333 33.27 -7.84 15.45
CA THR A 333 32.22 -6.86 15.79
C THR A 333 32.70 -5.89 16.87
N PHE A 334 33.33 -6.42 17.92
CA PHE A 334 33.88 -5.64 19.02
C PHE A 334 34.98 -4.67 18.56
N PHE A 335 35.96 -5.14 17.78
CA PHE A 335 37.07 -4.31 17.29
C PHE A 335 36.62 -3.25 16.28
N ILE A 336 35.60 -3.53 15.45
CA ILE A 336 34.94 -2.52 14.62
C ILE A 336 34.34 -1.43 15.52
N GLY A 337 33.63 -1.81 16.58
CA GLY A 337 33.08 -0.87 17.56
C GLY A 337 34.17 -0.02 18.25
N VAL A 338 35.28 -0.64 18.64
CA VAL A 338 36.45 0.07 19.22
C VAL A 338 37.04 1.06 18.22
N ALA A 339 37.26 0.64 16.96
CA ALA A 339 37.80 1.51 15.92
C ALA A 339 36.89 2.72 15.66
N ILE A 340 35.58 2.51 15.56
CA ILE A 340 34.60 3.60 15.40
C ILE A 340 34.65 4.55 16.60
N SER A 341 34.75 4.01 17.82
CA SER A 341 34.86 4.82 19.04
C SER A 341 36.18 5.59 19.10
N MET A 342 37.29 5.00 18.67
CA MET A 342 38.61 5.66 18.63
C MET A 342 38.61 6.79 17.61
N ILE A 343 38.16 6.52 16.38
CA ILE A 343 38.06 7.53 15.31
C ILE A 343 37.12 8.64 15.73
N GLY A 344 35.92 8.30 16.23
CA GLY A 344 34.89 9.26 16.63
C GLY A 344 35.27 10.11 17.84
N ASN A 345 36.17 9.65 18.71
CA ASN A 345 36.65 10.43 19.86
C ASN A 345 37.96 11.18 19.59
N HIS A 346 38.60 10.97 18.45
CA HIS A 346 39.90 11.58 18.15
C HIS A 346 39.77 13.09 17.91
N ASP A 347 40.60 13.91 18.55
CA ASP A 347 40.48 15.38 18.49
C ASP A 347 40.61 15.96 17.07
N LYS A 348 41.55 15.42 16.28
CA LYS A 348 41.84 15.90 14.90
C LYS A 348 40.84 15.43 13.82
N TYR A 349 40.27 14.23 13.97
CA TYR A 349 39.50 13.57 12.91
C TYR A 349 38.15 13.03 13.38
N GLY A 350 37.71 13.32 14.62
CA GLY A 350 36.52 12.75 15.25
C GLY A 350 35.70 13.73 16.07
N GLY A 351 36.33 14.81 16.57
CA GLY A 351 35.70 15.89 17.35
C GLY A 351 34.72 16.78 16.56
N TRP A 352 33.88 16.19 15.73
CA TRP A 352 32.91 16.91 14.91
C TRP A 352 31.68 17.31 15.74
N SER A 353 31.37 18.60 15.75
CA SER A 353 30.11 19.07 16.33
C SER A 353 28.93 18.71 15.41
N ASN A 354 27.90 18.14 16.02
CA ASN A 354 26.60 17.97 15.36
C ASN A 354 26.06 19.34 14.94
N ARG A 355 25.27 19.39 13.86
CA ARG A 355 24.58 20.63 13.51
C ARG A 355 23.61 21.04 14.61
N GLU A 356 23.56 22.34 14.88
CA GLU A 356 22.64 22.94 15.85
C GLU A 356 21.18 22.76 15.40
N GLU A 357 20.27 22.59 16.35
CA GLU A 357 18.85 22.33 16.05
C GLU A 357 18.18 23.47 15.27
N HIS A 358 18.67 24.71 15.42
CA HIS A 358 18.14 25.87 14.73
C HIS A 358 18.73 26.08 13.31
N ARG A 359 19.72 25.27 12.91
CA ARG A 359 20.34 25.26 11.56
C ARG A 359 20.44 23.83 11.01
N PRO A 360 19.30 23.12 10.83
CA PRO A 360 19.30 21.74 10.36
C PRO A 360 19.85 21.64 8.92
N SER A 361 20.37 20.47 8.55
CA SER A 361 20.62 20.17 7.14
C SER A 361 19.33 20.14 6.31
N GLY A 362 19.45 20.29 4.99
CA GLY A 362 18.33 20.13 4.07
C GLY A 362 17.66 18.76 4.18
N ALA A 363 18.45 17.70 4.40
CA ALA A 363 17.96 16.34 4.63
C ALA A 363 17.07 16.27 5.90
N ARG A 364 17.49 16.88 7.01
CA ARG A 364 16.71 16.93 8.26
C ARG A 364 15.44 17.79 8.10
N ALA A 365 15.52 18.91 7.39
CA ALA A 365 14.35 19.74 7.10
C ALA A 365 13.31 18.98 6.25
N PHE A 366 13.75 18.26 5.23
CA PHE A 366 12.90 17.37 4.43
C PHE A 366 12.27 16.27 5.28
N TRP A 367 13.08 15.55 6.07
CA TRP A 367 12.61 14.49 6.95
C TRP A 367 11.57 14.99 7.94
N ASN A 368 11.83 16.10 8.65
CA ASN A 368 10.89 16.67 9.61
C ASN A 368 9.54 17.04 9.00
N ALA A 369 9.53 17.50 7.74
CA ALA A 369 8.31 17.83 7.03
C ALA A 369 7.53 16.59 6.55
N HIS A 370 8.22 15.55 6.08
CA HIS A 370 7.62 14.48 5.27
C HIS A 370 7.75 13.06 5.81
N TRP A 371 8.44 12.83 6.94
CA TRP A 371 8.74 11.48 7.46
C TRP A 371 7.51 10.59 7.57
N ALA A 372 6.38 11.13 8.06
CA ALA A 372 5.19 10.34 8.30
C ALA A 372 4.56 9.87 6.98
N SER A 373 4.41 10.76 6.01
CA SER A 373 3.92 10.41 4.68
C SER A 373 4.87 9.46 3.94
N LEU A 374 6.18 9.68 4.07
CA LEU A 374 7.19 8.84 3.43
C LEU A 374 7.15 7.43 4.00
N LEU A 375 7.18 7.26 5.32
CA LEU A 375 7.14 5.94 5.94
C LEU A 375 5.81 5.21 5.70
N THR A 376 4.68 5.92 5.62
CA THR A 376 3.41 5.31 5.20
C THR A 376 3.44 4.87 3.73
N ALA A 377 4.03 5.67 2.83
CA ALA A 377 4.20 5.29 1.43
C ALA A 377 5.14 4.09 1.28
N VAL A 378 6.23 4.03 2.05
CA VAL A 378 7.13 2.86 2.09
C VAL A 378 6.39 1.63 2.61
N ALA A 379 5.61 1.74 3.69
CA ALA A 379 4.79 0.63 4.18
C ALA A 379 3.80 0.14 3.11
N PHE A 380 3.19 1.05 2.35
CA PHE A 380 2.33 0.72 1.21
C PHE A 380 3.09 -0.07 0.13
N ILE A 381 4.26 0.41 -0.30
CA ILE A 381 5.07 -0.24 -1.34
C ILE A 381 5.54 -1.62 -0.85
N VAL A 382 6.06 -1.72 0.37
CA VAL A 382 6.50 -3.00 0.94
C VAL A 382 5.32 -3.97 1.09
N GLY A 383 4.18 -3.48 1.56
CA GLY A 383 2.96 -4.28 1.66
C GLY A 383 2.48 -4.79 0.29
N PHE A 384 2.60 -3.98 -0.76
CA PHE A 384 2.30 -4.39 -2.13
C PHE A 384 3.27 -5.46 -2.64
N VAL A 385 4.58 -5.25 -2.46
CA VAL A 385 5.60 -6.22 -2.90
C VAL A 385 5.44 -7.57 -2.20
N ILE A 386 5.18 -7.59 -0.89
CA ILE A 386 4.98 -8.85 -0.14
C ILE A 386 3.79 -9.65 -0.67
N ARG A 387 2.73 -8.96 -1.11
CA ARG A 387 1.54 -9.62 -1.66
C ARG A 387 1.80 -10.22 -3.04
N ILE A 388 2.80 -9.74 -3.77
CA ILE A 388 3.13 -10.17 -5.13
C ILE A 388 4.25 -11.20 -5.15
N GLN A 389 5.38 -10.89 -4.50
CA GLN A 389 6.66 -11.58 -4.70
C GLN A 389 6.59 -13.10 -4.56
N TRP A 390 5.81 -13.60 -3.60
CA TRP A 390 5.73 -15.04 -3.29
C TRP A 390 4.81 -15.82 -4.21
N TYR A 391 3.87 -15.14 -4.88
CA TYR A 391 2.78 -15.79 -5.64
C TYR A 391 2.83 -15.47 -7.13
N ALA A 392 3.55 -14.43 -7.55
CA ALA A 392 3.62 -14.03 -8.96
C ALA A 392 4.11 -15.16 -9.88
N VAL A 393 5.31 -15.71 -9.61
CA VAL A 393 5.87 -16.79 -10.45
C VAL A 393 5.01 -18.07 -10.36
N PRO A 394 4.67 -18.59 -9.16
CA PRO A 394 3.85 -19.81 -9.07
C PRO A 394 2.46 -19.69 -9.72
N SER A 395 1.83 -18.50 -9.69
CA SER A 395 0.51 -18.28 -10.32
C SER A 395 0.57 -17.99 -11.81
N MET A 396 1.73 -17.65 -12.37
CA MET A 396 1.88 -17.44 -13.81
C MET A 396 2.43 -18.68 -14.52
N TYR A 397 3.10 -19.55 -13.77
CA TYR A 397 3.77 -20.76 -14.24
C TYR A 397 3.52 -21.91 -13.26
N ALA A 398 2.24 -22.32 -13.14
CA ALA A 398 1.88 -23.36 -12.19
C ALA A 398 2.28 -24.76 -12.68
N ALA A 399 2.89 -25.53 -11.77
CA ALA A 399 3.27 -26.91 -12.03
C ALA A 399 2.01 -27.76 -12.30
N GLY A 400 1.88 -28.26 -13.53
CA GLY A 400 0.78 -29.11 -13.98
C GLY A 400 -0.21 -28.48 -14.96
N THR A 401 -0.31 -27.15 -15.02
CA THR A 401 -1.10 -26.45 -16.06
C THR A 401 -0.24 -25.75 -17.11
N GLU A 402 1.08 -25.65 -16.88
CA GLU A 402 2.06 -25.00 -17.77
C GLU A 402 1.67 -23.54 -18.11
N GLY A 403 0.89 -22.88 -17.24
CA GLY A 403 0.37 -21.53 -17.46
C GLY A 403 -0.21 -20.88 -16.19
N PHE A 404 -1.14 -19.95 -16.39
CA PHE A 404 -1.76 -19.19 -15.28
C PHE A 404 -2.61 -20.07 -14.37
N ASP A 405 -2.53 -19.80 -13.06
CA ASP A 405 -3.31 -20.45 -12.01
C ASP A 405 -3.70 -19.45 -10.91
N MET A 406 -4.77 -19.76 -10.19
CA MET A 406 -5.29 -18.96 -9.09
C MET A 406 -5.25 -19.73 -7.77
N THR A 407 -4.78 -19.05 -6.74
CA THR A 407 -4.83 -19.54 -5.35
C THR A 407 -6.22 -19.30 -4.75
N GLY A 408 -6.56 -19.96 -3.62
CA GLY A 408 -7.81 -19.73 -2.90
C GLY A 408 -8.94 -20.73 -3.16
N GLY A 409 -8.64 -21.83 -3.85
CA GLY A 409 -9.61 -22.88 -4.13
C GLY A 409 -10.60 -22.49 -5.23
N SER A 410 -11.85 -22.91 -5.10
CA SER A 410 -12.85 -22.84 -6.18
C SER A 410 -13.47 -21.46 -6.43
N ASP A 411 -13.49 -20.58 -5.42
CA ASP A 411 -14.19 -19.29 -5.50
C ASP A 411 -13.60 -18.37 -6.58
N PRO A 412 -12.26 -18.19 -6.68
CA PRO A 412 -11.61 -17.43 -7.76
C PRO A 412 -11.91 -17.94 -9.18
N TRP A 413 -12.06 -19.26 -9.36
CA TRP A 413 -12.43 -19.85 -10.65
C TRP A 413 -13.86 -19.50 -11.05
N TYR A 414 -14.79 -19.45 -10.08
CA TYR A 414 -16.14 -18.96 -10.35
C TYR A 414 -16.14 -17.46 -10.68
N MET A 415 -15.28 -16.66 -10.03
CA MET A 415 -15.11 -15.25 -10.37
C MET A 415 -14.60 -15.08 -11.80
N LYS A 416 -13.64 -15.90 -12.24
CA LYS A 416 -13.16 -15.90 -13.62
C LYS A 416 -14.30 -16.16 -14.62
N ARG A 417 -15.13 -17.17 -14.38
CA ARG A 417 -16.32 -17.45 -15.22
C ARG A 417 -17.24 -16.24 -15.35
N VAL A 418 -17.49 -15.54 -14.24
CA VAL A 418 -18.32 -14.32 -14.24
C VAL A 418 -17.64 -13.19 -15.03
N VAL A 419 -16.33 -13.01 -14.90
CA VAL A 419 -15.56 -11.98 -15.61
C VAL A 419 -15.52 -12.27 -17.11
N ASP A 420 -15.24 -13.51 -17.51
CA ASP A 420 -15.25 -13.94 -18.90
C ASP A 420 -16.62 -13.67 -19.54
N TYR A 421 -17.71 -13.96 -18.82
CA TYR A 421 -19.06 -13.63 -19.27
C TYR A 421 -19.29 -12.12 -19.42
N ILE A 422 -18.83 -11.30 -18.47
CA ILE A 422 -18.95 -9.83 -18.55
C ILE A 422 -18.23 -9.30 -19.78
N LEU A 423 -17.03 -9.79 -20.08
CA LEU A 423 -16.25 -9.36 -21.24
C LEU A 423 -16.90 -9.78 -22.56
N ALA A 424 -17.43 -11.01 -22.62
CA ALA A 424 -18.07 -11.53 -23.83
C ALA A 424 -19.45 -10.90 -24.10
N GLN A 425 -20.25 -10.64 -23.06
CA GLN A 425 -21.65 -10.24 -23.19
C GLN A 425 -21.92 -8.78 -22.81
N ASN A 426 -20.93 -8.07 -22.27
CA ASN A 426 -21.07 -6.72 -21.71
C ASN A 426 -22.22 -6.62 -20.67
N ALA A 427 -22.50 -7.72 -19.98
CA ALA A 427 -23.62 -7.85 -19.05
C ALA A 427 -23.20 -8.64 -17.81
N HIS A 428 -23.82 -8.34 -16.66
CA HIS A 428 -23.57 -9.11 -15.45
C HIS A 428 -24.23 -10.49 -15.54
N LEU A 429 -23.50 -11.54 -15.18
CA LEU A 429 -24.04 -12.90 -15.12
C LEU A 429 -25.01 -13.03 -13.94
N VAL A 430 -26.32 -13.01 -14.23
CA VAL A 430 -27.39 -13.13 -13.21
C VAL A 430 -27.81 -14.59 -13.00
N TYR A 431 -28.01 -15.34 -14.08
CA TYR A 431 -28.38 -16.75 -14.05
C TYR A 431 -27.31 -17.58 -14.77
N ASP A 432 -26.89 -18.65 -14.12
CA ASP A 432 -25.85 -19.54 -14.62
C ASP A 432 -26.42 -20.96 -14.78
N ALA A 433 -26.59 -21.40 -16.02
CA ALA A 433 -27.16 -22.71 -16.35
C ALA A 433 -26.23 -23.88 -15.96
N ASP A 434 -24.91 -23.65 -15.94
CA ASP A 434 -23.93 -24.70 -15.61
C ASP A 434 -23.79 -24.88 -14.10
N ARG A 435 -24.28 -23.91 -13.33
CA ARG A 435 -24.28 -23.99 -11.88
C ARG A 435 -25.41 -24.92 -11.42
N PHE A 436 -25.06 -26.01 -10.72
CA PHE A 436 -26.05 -26.98 -10.23
C PHE A 436 -26.86 -27.63 -11.36
N TYR A 437 -26.14 -28.14 -12.36
CA TYR A 437 -26.72 -28.88 -13.47
C TYR A 437 -27.55 -30.10 -12.98
N PRO A 438 -28.72 -30.39 -13.58
CA PRO A 438 -29.33 -29.76 -14.77
C PRO A 438 -30.25 -28.57 -14.45
N ILE A 439 -30.38 -28.16 -13.19
CA ILE A 439 -31.36 -27.14 -12.80
C ILE A 439 -30.86 -25.74 -13.16
N GLY A 440 -29.57 -25.47 -13.01
CA GLY A 440 -29.04 -24.11 -13.08
C GLY A 440 -29.19 -23.37 -11.75
N GLY A 441 -28.63 -22.17 -11.65
CA GLY A 441 -28.75 -21.37 -10.44
C GLY A 441 -28.41 -19.90 -10.65
N ILE A 442 -28.98 -19.05 -9.78
CA ILE A 442 -28.60 -17.64 -9.76
C ILE A 442 -27.14 -17.45 -9.33
N ASN A 443 -26.49 -16.44 -9.87
CA ASN A 443 -25.24 -15.94 -9.34
C ASN A 443 -25.53 -15.01 -8.14
N PRO A 444 -25.28 -15.42 -6.89
CA PRO A 444 -25.55 -14.59 -5.73
C PRO A 444 -24.44 -13.56 -5.50
N ARG A 445 -23.34 -13.56 -6.28
CA ARG A 445 -22.17 -12.72 -6.02
C ARG A 445 -22.51 -11.27 -6.42
N PRO A 446 -22.32 -10.30 -5.51
CA PRO A 446 -22.49 -8.89 -5.84
C PRO A 446 -21.57 -8.43 -6.98
N PRO A 447 -21.99 -7.44 -7.79
CA PRO A 447 -21.40 -7.22 -9.12
C PRO A 447 -20.09 -6.46 -9.10
N LEU A 448 -19.88 -5.55 -8.15
CA LEU A 448 -18.84 -4.52 -8.26
C LEU A 448 -17.43 -5.09 -8.22
N PHE A 449 -17.19 -6.17 -7.48
CA PHE A 449 -15.90 -6.85 -7.48
C PHE A 449 -15.59 -7.44 -8.87
N SER A 450 -16.46 -8.29 -9.42
CA SER A 450 -16.25 -8.89 -10.74
C SER A 450 -16.17 -7.84 -11.86
N TRP A 451 -16.98 -6.77 -11.79
CA TRP A 451 -16.88 -5.66 -12.72
C TRP A 451 -15.58 -4.88 -12.60
N SER A 452 -15.02 -4.74 -11.39
CA SER A 452 -13.71 -4.11 -11.21
C SER A 452 -12.59 -4.93 -11.87
N LEU A 453 -12.69 -6.26 -11.84
CA LEU A 453 -11.76 -7.16 -12.54
C LEU A 453 -11.96 -7.08 -14.07
N ALA A 454 -13.21 -7.07 -14.54
CA ALA A 454 -13.50 -6.93 -15.97
C ALA A 454 -13.00 -5.58 -16.53
N LEU A 455 -13.24 -4.47 -15.82
CA LEU A 455 -12.74 -3.15 -16.21
C LEU A 455 -11.20 -3.09 -16.18
N GLY A 456 -10.57 -3.76 -15.21
CA GLY A 456 -9.11 -3.94 -15.21
C GLY A 456 -8.62 -4.68 -16.44
N ALA A 457 -9.30 -5.75 -16.85
CA ALA A 457 -8.97 -6.50 -18.06
C ALA A 457 -9.17 -5.67 -19.33
N MET A 458 -10.29 -4.94 -19.45
CA MET A 458 -10.54 -4.02 -20.56
C MET A 458 -9.46 -2.94 -20.67
N ALA A 459 -8.99 -2.41 -19.54
CA ALA A 459 -7.91 -1.42 -19.51
C ALA A 459 -6.54 -2.03 -19.90
N LEU A 460 -6.32 -3.32 -19.61
CA LEU A 460 -5.09 -4.04 -19.92
C LEU A 460 -5.06 -4.63 -21.33
N GLN A 461 -6.22 -4.84 -21.96
CA GLN A 461 -6.38 -5.47 -23.26
C GLN A 461 -5.48 -4.86 -24.37
N PRO A 462 -5.32 -3.53 -24.50
CA PRO A 462 -4.44 -2.95 -25.51
C PRO A 462 -2.95 -3.28 -25.31
N PHE A 463 -2.55 -3.70 -24.11
CA PHE A 463 -1.13 -3.84 -23.75
C PHE A 463 -0.66 -5.30 -23.71
N VAL A 464 -1.53 -6.23 -23.32
CA VAL A 464 -1.14 -7.65 -23.11
C VAL A 464 -1.95 -8.63 -23.96
N GLY A 465 -2.90 -8.15 -24.76
CA GLY A 465 -3.83 -8.96 -25.52
C GLY A 465 -4.99 -9.50 -24.66
N GLU A 466 -6.09 -9.86 -25.31
CA GLU A 466 -7.36 -10.20 -24.65
C GLU A 466 -7.23 -11.38 -23.68
N ALA A 467 -6.61 -12.49 -24.12
CA ALA A 467 -6.46 -13.69 -23.31
C ALA A 467 -5.67 -13.44 -22.02
N ASN A 468 -4.56 -12.69 -22.09
CA ASN A 468 -3.72 -12.42 -20.93
C ASN A 468 -4.29 -11.32 -20.04
N ALA A 469 -5.01 -10.34 -20.60
CA ALA A 469 -5.53 -9.20 -19.86
C ALA A 469 -6.48 -9.62 -18.73
N VAL A 470 -7.30 -10.64 -18.97
CA VAL A 470 -8.18 -11.22 -17.94
C VAL A 470 -7.36 -11.80 -16.80
N TRP A 471 -6.34 -12.61 -17.12
CA TRP A 471 -5.46 -13.23 -16.12
C TRP A 471 -4.71 -12.18 -15.31
N TRP A 472 -4.06 -11.21 -15.95
CA TRP A 472 -3.35 -10.14 -15.25
C TRP A 472 -4.27 -9.35 -14.32
N SER A 473 -5.49 -9.04 -14.75
CA SER A 473 -6.47 -8.34 -13.92
C SER A 473 -6.91 -9.18 -12.71
N MET A 474 -7.27 -10.45 -12.95
CA MET A 474 -7.68 -11.42 -11.93
C MET A 474 -6.60 -11.62 -10.86
N LEU A 475 -5.34 -11.78 -11.27
CA LEU A 475 -4.25 -12.10 -10.37
C LEU A 475 -3.74 -10.87 -9.61
N ALA A 476 -3.69 -9.69 -10.24
CA ALA A 476 -3.05 -8.50 -9.68
C ALA A 476 -3.95 -7.67 -8.76
N LEU A 477 -5.22 -7.46 -9.13
CA LEU A 477 -6.11 -6.53 -8.42
C LEU A 477 -6.34 -6.87 -6.94
N PRO A 478 -6.44 -8.15 -6.51
CA PRO A 478 -6.54 -8.48 -5.10
C PRO A 478 -5.36 -7.95 -4.27
N ALA A 479 -4.14 -8.03 -4.80
CA ALA A 479 -2.94 -7.47 -4.16
C ALA A 479 -2.98 -5.94 -4.12
N VAL A 480 -3.50 -5.29 -5.18
CA VAL A 480 -3.68 -3.84 -5.24
C VAL A 480 -4.67 -3.36 -4.17
N TYR A 481 -5.85 -3.97 -4.07
CA TYR A 481 -6.85 -3.62 -3.05
C TYR A 481 -6.31 -3.87 -1.63
N GLY A 482 -5.59 -4.98 -1.44
CA GLY A 482 -4.92 -5.31 -0.19
C GLY A 482 -3.93 -4.24 0.25
N ALA A 483 -3.07 -3.78 -0.65
CA ALA A 483 -2.12 -2.72 -0.37
C ALA A 483 -2.82 -1.38 -0.14
N LEU A 484 -3.85 -1.04 -0.93
CA LEU A 484 -4.60 0.21 -0.77
C LEU A 484 -5.26 0.33 0.61
N THR A 485 -5.60 -0.79 1.25
CA THR A 485 -6.19 -0.84 2.61
C THR A 485 -5.25 -0.27 3.68
N ILE A 486 -3.94 -0.26 3.44
CA ILE A 486 -2.94 0.35 4.33
C ILE A 486 -3.24 1.85 4.55
N LEU A 487 -3.70 2.55 3.50
CA LEU A 487 -3.92 4.00 3.53
C LEU A 487 -5.07 4.44 4.45
N PRO A 488 -6.31 3.90 4.36
CA PRO A 488 -7.38 4.26 5.28
C PRO A 488 -7.03 3.86 6.72
N VAL A 489 -6.38 2.70 6.95
CA VAL A 489 -5.97 2.25 8.29
C VAL A 489 -4.96 3.22 8.93
N ALA A 490 -3.91 3.58 8.19
CA ALA A 490 -2.92 4.57 8.62
C ALA A 490 -3.57 5.93 8.89
N THR A 491 -4.55 6.31 8.07
CA THR A 491 -5.26 7.58 8.19
C THR A 491 -6.16 7.62 9.42
N ILE A 492 -6.90 6.56 9.73
CA ILE A 492 -7.69 6.45 10.97
C ILE A 492 -6.76 6.59 12.18
N ALA A 493 -5.68 5.82 12.22
CA ALA A 493 -4.70 5.89 13.30
C ALA A 493 -4.10 7.30 13.45
N LYS A 494 -3.73 7.96 12.35
CA LYS A 494 -3.22 9.33 12.31
C LYS A 494 -4.23 10.34 12.84
N ASP A 495 -5.48 10.27 12.38
CA ASP A 495 -6.51 11.26 12.68
C ASP A 495 -6.98 11.22 14.14
N HIS A 496 -6.82 10.07 14.82
CA HIS A 496 -7.31 9.85 16.19
C HIS A 496 -6.20 9.75 17.25
N PHE A 497 -5.00 9.27 16.91
CA PHE A 497 -3.91 9.03 17.87
C PHE A 497 -2.60 9.75 17.53
N GLY A 498 -2.45 10.29 16.31
CA GLY A 498 -1.33 11.12 15.88
C GLY A 498 -0.46 10.49 14.79
N LYS A 499 0.45 11.29 14.19
CA LYS A 499 1.25 10.91 13.01
C LYS A 499 2.07 9.62 13.22
N ALA A 500 2.71 9.47 14.39
CA ALA A 500 3.52 8.27 14.69
C ALA A 500 2.67 7.00 14.73
N THR A 501 1.47 7.09 15.31
CA THR A 501 0.52 5.96 15.35
C THR A 501 0.06 5.60 13.94
N GLY A 502 -0.18 6.58 13.08
CA GLY A 502 -0.51 6.35 11.67
C GLY A 502 0.56 5.56 10.91
N VAL A 503 1.84 5.90 11.12
CA VAL A 503 2.97 5.19 10.51
C VAL A 503 3.07 3.75 11.02
N ILE A 504 3.00 3.55 12.34
CA ILE A 504 3.10 2.21 12.92
C ILE A 504 1.91 1.35 12.49
N ALA A 505 0.70 1.90 12.46
CA ALA A 505 -0.48 1.18 11.97
C ALA A 505 -0.32 0.76 10.49
N ALA A 506 0.28 1.61 9.66
CA ALA A 506 0.57 1.30 8.26
C ALA A 506 1.51 0.08 8.13
N TRP A 507 2.58 0.04 8.94
CA TRP A 507 3.51 -1.08 8.96
C TRP A 507 2.91 -2.35 9.54
N LEU A 508 2.12 -2.24 10.62
CA LEU A 508 1.44 -3.38 11.21
C LEU A 508 0.51 -4.06 10.19
N ILE A 509 -0.37 -3.31 9.53
CA ILE A 509 -1.30 -3.89 8.55
C ILE A 509 -0.60 -4.36 7.25
N ALA A 510 0.54 -3.75 6.88
CA ALA A 510 1.34 -4.22 5.76
C ALA A 510 1.86 -5.65 5.96
N PHE A 511 2.26 -5.99 7.20
CA PHE A 511 2.86 -7.27 7.58
C PHE A 511 1.90 -8.26 8.28
N MET A 512 0.71 -7.84 8.71
CA MET A 512 -0.18 -8.67 9.51
C MET A 512 -0.63 -9.92 8.72
N PRO A 513 -0.28 -11.14 9.14
CA PRO A 513 -0.53 -12.35 8.35
C PRO A 513 -2.01 -12.52 7.98
N ALA A 514 -2.93 -12.31 8.92
CA ALA A 514 -4.38 -12.41 8.63
C ALA A 514 -4.83 -11.53 7.46
N HIS A 515 -4.21 -10.36 7.27
CA HIS A 515 -4.54 -9.48 6.16
C HIS A 515 -3.80 -9.90 4.89
N VAL A 516 -2.53 -10.27 5.00
CA VAL A 516 -1.71 -10.64 3.83
C VAL A 516 -2.28 -11.88 3.16
N THR A 517 -2.63 -12.93 3.90
CA THR A 517 -3.10 -14.22 3.33
C THR A 517 -4.38 -14.13 2.52
N HIS A 518 -5.25 -13.15 2.80
CA HIS A 518 -6.50 -12.90 2.06
C HIS A 518 -6.40 -11.72 1.07
N SER A 519 -5.18 -11.30 0.71
CA SER A 519 -4.95 -10.21 -0.24
C SER A 519 -3.69 -10.38 -1.09
N THR A 520 -3.32 -11.62 -1.38
CA THR A 520 -2.15 -11.96 -2.19
C THR A 520 -2.45 -11.91 -3.68
N TRP A 521 -1.40 -11.85 -4.48
CA TRP A 521 -1.47 -12.13 -5.91
C TRP A 521 -2.05 -13.52 -6.13
N GLY A 522 -2.91 -13.64 -7.13
CA GLY A 522 -3.56 -14.89 -7.49
C GLY A 522 -4.74 -15.31 -6.61
N LEU A 523 -5.07 -14.57 -5.54
CA LEU A 523 -6.26 -14.81 -4.73
C LEU A 523 -7.41 -13.92 -5.19
N ALA A 524 -8.03 -14.26 -6.32
CA ALA A 524 -9.08 -13.45 -6.95
C ALA A 524 -10.46 -13.60 -6.28
N ASP A 525 -10.52 -13.28 -4.98
CA ASP A 525 -11.75 -13.24 -4.20
C ASP A 525 -12.05 -11.83 -3.67
N HIS A 526 -13.31 -11.55 -3.30
CA HIS A 526 -13.79 -10.21 -2.96
C HIS A 526 -13.20 -9.64 -1.66
N ASP A 527 -12.51 -10.43 -0.85
CA ASP A 527 -12.12 -10.09 0.52
C ASP A 527 -11.31 -8.78 0.60
N SER A 528 -10.21 -8.66 -0.16
CA SER A 528 -9.36 -7.47 -0.13
C SER A 528 -10.05 -6.21 -0.66
N PHE A 529 -10.90 -6.36 -1.68
CA PHE A 529 -11.77 -5.30 -2.19
C PHE A 529 -12.72 -4.80 -1.11
N VAL A 530 -13.43 -5.71 -0.44
CA VAL A 530 -14.41 -5.37 0.60
C VAL A 530 -13.74 -4.73 1.80
N MET A 531 -12.56 -5.23 2.22
CA MET A 531 -11.83 -4.66 3.35
C MET A 531 -11.40 -3.23 3.11
N LEU A 532 -10.93 -2.92 1.91
CA LEU A 532 -10.58 -1.56 1.50
C LEU A 532 -11.77 -0.62 1.71
N PHE A 533 -12.95 -0.98 1.19
CA PHE A 533 -14.13 -0.14 1.27
C PHE A 533 -14.75 -0.09 2.67
N ILE A 534 -14.69 -1.16 3.46
CA ILE A 534 -15.06 -1.14 4.87
C ILE A 534 -14.12 -0.20 5.65
N ALA A 535 -12.81 -0.30 5.46
CA ALA A 535 -11.84 0.57 6.13
C ALA A 535 -12.05 2.06 5.76
N ILE A 536 -12.33 2.36 4.48
CA ILE A 536 -12.71 3.71 4.03
C ILE A 536 -14.03 4.16 4.67
N GLY A 537 -15.03 3.27 4.78
CA GLY A 537 -16.30 3.53 5.45
C GLY A 537 -16.12 3.91 6.91
N PHE A 538 -15.33 3.14 7.66
CA PHE A 538 -14.95 3.46 9.04
C PHE A 538 -14.19 4.78 9.13
N MET A 539 -13.23 5.03 8.23
CA MET A 539 -12.46 6.28 8.20
C MET A 539 -13.36 7.51 8.07
N PHE A 540 -14.26 7.51 7.09
CA PHE A 540 -15.17 8.64 6.90
C PHE A 540 -16.21 8.74 8.02
N TYR A 541 -16.76 7.62 8.51
CA TYR A 541 -17.73 7.68 9.61
C TYR A 541 -17.10 8.19 10.92
N LEU A 542 -15.89 7.74 11.27
CA LEU A 542 -15.18 8.23 12.44
C LEU A 542 -14.85 9.73 12.34
N ARG A 543 -14.54 10.23 11.13
CA ARG A 543 -14.46 11.68 10.88
C ARG A 543 -15.81 12.36 11.07
N ALA A 544 -16.90 11.81 10.55
CA ALA A 544 -18.24 12.36 10.74
C ALA A 544 -18.56 12.51 12.24
N VAL A 545 -18.32 11.47 13.05
CA VAL A 545 -18.51 11.50 14.51
C VAL A 545 -17.60 12.52 15.18
N LYS A 546 -16.31 12.59 14.78
CA LYS A 546 -15.34 13.55 15.36
C LYS A 546 -15.77 15.00 15.17
N TYR A 547 -16.38 15.34 14.04
CA TYR A 547 -16.82 16.70 13.70
C TYR A 547 -18.31 16.94 13.90
N ALA A 548 -19.06 15.97 14.44
CA ALA A 548 -20.49 16.08 14.71
C ALA A 548 -20.80 17.16 15.76
N GLY A 549 -20.02 17.19 16.84
CA GLY A 549 -20.34 17.97 18.03
C GLY A 549 -21.51 17.38 18.83
N SER A 550 -21.88 18.02 19.94
CA SER A 550 -22.97 17.59 20.82
C SER A 550 -23.97 18.70 21.14
N GLU A 551 -24.01 19.72 20.29
CA GLU A 551 -24.85 20.89 20.47
C GLU A 551 -26.30 20.63 20.05
N ARG A 552 -27.23 21.29 20.73
CA ARG A 552 -28.65 21.27 20.36
C ARG A 552 -28.89 22.24 19.21
N LEU A 553 -29.00 21.73 17.98
CA LEU A 553 -29.16 22.57 16.78
C LEU A 553 -30.59 23.11 16.60
N VAL A 554 -31.59 22.44 17.19
CA VAL A 554 -33.01 22.85 17.11
C VAL A 554 -33.59 23.04 18.51
N ARG A 555 -34.25 24.20 18.73
CA ARG A 555 -34.80 24.62 20.02
C ARG A 555 -35.90 23.71 20.55
N THR A 556 -36.78 23.18 19.73
CA THR A 556 -37.88 22.28 20.14
C THR A 556 -38.05 21.17 19.11
N THR A 557 -38.38 19.97 19.55
CA THR A 557 -38.70 18.83 18.66
C THR A 557 -39.96 18.14 19.18
N SER A 558 -40.72 17.53 18.27
CA SER A 558 -41.92 16.77 18.60
C SER A 558 -41.90 15.40 17.91
N ILE A 559 -42.91 14.58 18.19
CA ILE A 559 -43.12 13.24 17.61
C ILE A 559 -43.56 13.33 16.14
N HIS A 560 -43.93 14.52 15.63
CA HIS A 560 -44.37 14.69 14.25
C HIS A 560 -43.22 14.50 13.25
N PRO A 561 -43.40 13.72 12.16
CA PRO A 561 -42.35 13.46 11.18
C PRO A 561 -41.72 14.71 10.56
N LEU A 562 -42.50 15.78 10.35
CA LEU A 562 -42.00 17.04 9.79
C LEU A 562 -40.96 17.72 10.69
N ASP A 563 -41.12 17.64 12.02
CA ASP A 563 -40.15 18.20 12.96
C ASP A 563 -38.85 17.41 12.97
N MET A 564 -38.92 16.10 12.74
CA MET A 564 -37.74 15.25 12.59
C MET A 564 -36.97 15.57 11.30
N LEU A 565 -37.67 15.75 10.17
CA LEU A 565 -37.07 16.18 8.92
C LEU A 565 -36.45 17.58 9.04
N ARG A 566 -37.09 18.50 9.76
CA ARG A 566 -36.52 19.81 10.07
C ARG A 566 -35.23 19.70 10.89
N ALA A 567 -35.21 18.79 11.87
CA ALA A 567 -34.02 18.53 12.68
C ALA A 567 -32.87 17.95 11.85
N MET A 568 -33.15 17.01 10.95
CA MET A 568 -32.18 16.50 9.97
C MET A 568 -31.67 17.60 9.03
N GLY A 569 -32.58 18.45 8.54
CA GLY A 569 -32.24 19.60 7.69
C GLY A 569 -31.30 20.59 8.39
N ALA A 570 -31.52 20.85 9.68
CA ALA A 570 -30.63 21.70 10.48
C ALA A 570 -29.22 21.10 10.61
N VAL A 571 -29.11 19.77 10.83
CA VAL A 571 -27.82 19.07 10.85
C VAL A 571 -27.12 19.19 9.50
N ALA A 572 -27.84 18.97 8.39
CA ALA A 572 -27.29 19.08 7.04
C ALA A 572 -26.72 20.48 6.74
N GLN A 573 -27.41 21.53 7.19
CA GLN A 573 -27.01 22.91 6.95
C GLN A 573 -25.84 23.36 7.85
N GLN A 574 -25.86 23.02 9.13
CA GLN A 574 -24.91 23.53 10.12
C GLN A 574 -23.66 22.64 10.28
N ARG A 575 -23.76 21.34 9.99
CA ARG A 575 -22.66 20.36 10.13
C ARG A 575 -22.28 19.75 8.78
N LYS A 576 -22.11 20.59 7.75
CA LYS A 576 -21.79 20.17 6.36
C LYS A 576 -20.62 19.19 6.28
N TYR A 577 -19.52 19.48 6.97
CA TYR A 577 -18.34 18.59 6.94
C TYR A 577 -18.65 17.20 7.50
N ALA A 578 -19.36 17.11 8.64
CA ALA A 578 -19.75 15.83 9.21
C ALA A 578 -20.74 15.09 8.31
N MET A 579 -21.70 15.81 7.72
CA MET A 579 -22.68 15.26 6.79
C MET A 579 -22.03 14.70 5.52
N SER A 580 -21.10 15.44 4.90
CA SER A 580 -20.36 14.96 3.72
C SER A 580 -19.56 13.70 4.02
N ASN A 581 -18.91 13.63 5.19
CA ASN A 581 -18.22 12.42 5.63
C ASN A 581 -19.19 11.25 5.86
N ALA A 582 -20.39 11.48 6.40
CA ALA A 582 -21.40 10.42 6.55
C ALA A 582 -21.89 9.88 5.20
N VAL A 583 -22.10 10.76 4.20
CA VAL A 583 -22.42 10.34 2.82
C VAL A 583 -21.28 9.54 2.21
N LEU A 584 -20.02 10.00 2.32
CA LEU A 584 -18.86 9.28 1.81
C LEU A 584 -18.66 7.91 2.49
N ALA A 585 -18.95 7.82 3.79
CA ALA A 585 -18.99 6.54 4.49
C ALA A 585 -20.07 5.61 3.93
N GLY A 586 -21.27 6.15 3.64
CA GLY A 586 -22.36 5.42 3.00
C GLY A 586 -22.01 4.95 1.59
N VAL A 587 -21.30 5.75 0.79
CA VAL A 587 -20.78 5.36 -0.53
C VAL A 587 -19.79 4.21 -0.41
N ALA A 588 -18.86 4.29 0.54
CA ALA A 588 -17.87 3.24 0.76
C ALA A 588 -18.53 1.93 1.22
N PHE A 589 -19.47 1.98 2.18
CA PHE A 589 -20.24 0.79 2.56
C PHE A 589 -21.16 0.29 1.43
N GLY A 590 -21.65 1.18 0.57
CA GLY A 590 -22.37 0.84 -0.67
C GLY A 590 -21.50 0.04 -1.63
N ALA A 591 -20.26 0.48 -1.88
CA ALA A 591 -19.30 -0.27 -2.67
C ALA A 591 -18.99 -1.64 -2.05
N ALA A 592 -18.81 -1.72 -0.72
CA ALA A 592 -18.65 -2.99 -0.02
C ALA A 592 -19.88 -3.90 -0.16
N SER A 593 -21.10 -3.34 -0.10
CA SER A 593 -22.35 -4.10 -0.27
C SER A 593 -22.52 -4.69 -1.67
N LEU A 594 -21.99 -4.01 -2.69
CA LEU A 594 -21.94 -4.48 -4.06
C LEU A 594 -20.70 -5.34 -4.34
N GLY A 595 -19.81 -5.54 -3.37
CA GLY A 595 -18.69 -6.48 -3.43
C GLY A 595 -18.96 -7.80 -2.69
N TRP A 596 -19.63 -7.75 -1.53
CA TRP A 596 -19.91 -8.93 -0.71
C TRP A 596 -21.17 -8.77 0.14
N LYS A 597 -21.96 -9.85 0.23
CA LYS A 597 -23.22 -9.84 1.01
C LYS A 597 -23.00 -9.66 2.51
N GLY A 598 -21.87 -10.09 3.06
CA GLY A 598 -21.55 -9.93 4.48
C GLY A 598 -21.09 -8.53 4.88
N PHE A 599 -21.15 -7.53 3.99
CA PHE A 599 -20.74 -6.13 4.26
C PHE A 599 -21.36 -5.57 5.55
N VAL A 600 -22.53 -6.09 5.94
CA VAL A 600 -23.32 -5.70 7.12
C VAL A 600 -22.50 -5.73 8.41
N VAL A 601 -21.43 -6.54 8.49
CA VAL A 601 -20.52 -6.57 9.65
C VAL A 601 -20.02 -5.18 10.02
N GLY A 602 -19.64 -4.35 9.04
CA GLY A 602 -19.15 -2.99 9.30
C GLY A 602 -20.23 -2.08 9.91
N PRO A 603 -21.38 -1.87 9.23
CA PRO A 603 -22.51 -1.15 9.78
C PRO A 603 -23.05 -1.70 11.10
N ALA A 604 -22.98 -3.01 11.34
CA ALA A 604 -23.42 -3.63 12.60
C ALA A 604 -22.54 -3.21 13.79
N ILE A 605 -21.22 -3.23 13.63
CA ILE A 605 -20.29 -2.74 14.66
C ILE A 605 -20.55 -1.25 14.95
N LEU A 606 -20.72 -0.44 13.90
CA LEU A 606 -21.04 0.98 14.06
C LEU A 606 -22.41 1.20 14.70
N PHE A 607 -23.40 0.34 14.41
CA PHE A 607 -24.72 0.36 15.04
C PHE A 607 -24.62 0.07 16.54
N LEU A 608 -23.83 -0.93 16.96
CA LEU A 608 -23.59 -1.20 18.38
C LEU A 608 -22.99 0.02 19.08
N ALA A 609 -22.03 0.68 18.44
CA ALA A 609 -21.44 1.91 18.97
C ALA A 609 -22.42 3.07 19.01
N TYR A 610 -23.21 3.26 17.96
CA TYR A 610 -24.27 4.25 17.86
C TYR A 610 -25.32 4.06 18.95
N ALA A 611 -25.92 2.87 19.05
CA ALA A 611 -26.96 2.55 20.03
C ALA A 611 -26.45 2.72 21.47
N SER A 612 -25.23 2.26 21.75
CA SER A 612 -24.57 2.46 23.05
C SER A 612 -24.36 3.95 23.34
N GLN A 613 -23.93 4.73 22.35
CA GLN A 613 -23.71 6.17 22.50
C GLN A 613 -25.02 6.93 22.74
N VAL A 614 -26.10 6.56 22.05
CA VAL A 614 -27.44 7.12 22.23
C VAL A 614 -27.94 6.80 23.64
N ALA A 615 -27.84 5.55 24.09
CA ALA A 615 -28.22 5.17 25.45
C ALA A 615 -27.44 5.98 26.51
N LEU A 616 -26.12 6.10 26.37
CA LEU A 616 -25.29 6.93 27.26
C LEU A 616 -25.69 8.41 27.22
N ASN A 617 -26.04 8.93 26.04
CA ASN A 617 -26.53 10.30 25.92
C ASN A 617 -27.88 10.49 26.63
N MET A 618 -28.76 9.49 26.62
CA MET A 618 -30.02 9.54 27.37
C MET A 618 -29.79 9.64 28.88
N PHE A 619 -28.94 8.79 29.45
CA PHE A 619 -28.55 8.88 30.87
C PHE A 619 -27.92 10.22 31.22
N ARG A 620 -27.19 10.81 30.27
CA ARG A 620 -26.50 12.11 30.41
C ARG A 620 -27.35 13.32 30.00
N ARG A 621 -28.63 13.12 29.62
CA ARG A 621 -29.55 14.14 29.08
C ARG A 621 -28.93 14.97 27.94
N ARG A 622 -28.20 14.32 27.04
CA ARG A 622 -27.60 14.93 25.84
C ARG A 622 -28.43 14.64 24.59
N ASP A 623 -28.48 15.62 23.70
CA ASP A 623 -29.14 15.47 22.40
C ASP A 623 -28.33 14.52 21.49
N SER A 624 -29.00 13.52 20.91
CA SER A 624 -28.41 12.57 19.98
C SER A 624 -28.81 12.81 18.52
N THR A 625 -29.62 13.84 18.25
CA THR A 625 -30.16 14.15 16.91
C THR A 625 -29.08 14.21 15.84
N ILE A 626 -27.94 14.88 16.12
CA ILE A 626 -26.82 14.98 15.17
C ILE A 626 -26.28 13.59 14.85
N LEU A 627 -25.96 12.80 15.87
CA LEU A 627 -25.38 11.46 15.71
C LEU A 627 -26.34 10.52 14.96
N SER A 628 -27.62 10.53 15.33
CA SER A 628 -28.67 9.74 14.68
C SER A 628 -28.85 10.14 13.22
N THR A 629 -28.81 11.44 12.91
CA THR A 629 -28.90 11.92 11.53
C THR A 629 -27.70 11.46 10.71
N LEU A 630 -26.47 11.62 11.23
CA LEU A 630 -25.26 11.20 10.50
C LEU A 630 -25.24 9.68 10.25
N PHE A 631 -25.61 8.88 11.25
CA PHE A 631 -25.67 7.43 11.09
C PHE A 631 -26.78 7.02 10.11
N LEU A 632 -27.97 7.62 10.20
CA LEU A 632 -29.06 7.36 9.25
C LEU A 632 -28.68 7.76 7.82
N THR A 633 -28.04 8.93 7.61
CA THR A 633 -27.57 9.34 6.29
C THR A 633 -26.61 8.32 5.70
N MET A 634 -25.65 7.83 6.47
CA MET A 634 -24.73 6.79 6.02
C MET A 634 -25.48 5.52 5.58
N LEU A 635 -26.45 5.05 6.37
CA LEU A 635 -27.24 3.86 6.03
C LEU A 635 -28.12 4.08 4.80
N LEU A 636 -28.77 5.24 4.67
CA LEU A 636 -29.62 5.55 3.52
C LEU A 636 -28.80 5.66 2.23
N THR A 637 -27.63 6.30 2.26
CA THR A 637 -26.73 6.34 1.11
C THR A 637 -26.27 4.94 0.70
N ASN A 638 -25.92 4.09 1.66
CA ASN A 638 -25.59 2.69 1.39
C ASN A 638 -26.77 1.95 0.74
N LEU A 639 -27.98 2.07 1.31
CA LEU A 639 -29.19 1.45 0.77
C LEU A 639 -29.42 1.82 -0.69
N LEU A 640 -29.33 3.12 -1.02
CA LEU A 640 -29.58 3.62 -2.38
C LEU A 640 -28.60 3.03 -3.41
N ILE A 641 -27.36 2.82 -3.01
CA ILE A 641 -26.32 2.23 -3.88
C ILE A 641 -26.51 0.71 -4.00
N ALA A 642 -26.88 0.04 -2.92
CA ALA A 642 -27.09 -1.40 -2.90
C ALA A 642 -28.36 -1.82 -3.68
N LEU A 643 -29.42 -1.01 -3.62
CA LEU A 643 -30.76 -1.38 -4.05
C LEU A 643 -30.86 -1.96 -5.47
N PRO A 644 -30.20 -1.41 -6.52
CA PRO A 644 -30.34 -1.92 -7.88
C PRO A 644 -29.99 -3.41 -8.03
N PHE A 645 -29.02 -3.92 -7.26
CA PHE A 645 -28.64 -5.33 -7.28
C PHE A 645 -29.56 -6.18 -6.40
N TYR A 646 -29.75 -5.78 -5.14
CA TYR A 646 -30.50 -6.58 -4.17
C TYR A 646 -32.01 -6.64 -4.49
N ALA A 647 -32.56 -5.59 -5.09
CA ALA A 647 -33.96 -5.51 -5.52
C ALA A 647 -34.20 -5.99 -6.97
N HIS A 648 -33.18 -6.53 -7.63
CA HIS A 648 -33.35 -7.08 -8.96
C HIS A 648 -34.37 -8.25 -8.91
N PRO A 649 -35.41 -8.27 -9.76
CA PRO A 649 -36.52 -9.22 -9.65
C PRO A 649 -36.10 -10.69 -9.66
N GLN A 650 -35.05 -11.02 -10.41
CA GLN A 650 -34.52 -12.38 -10.53
C GLN A 650 -33.66 -12.82 -9.32
N MET A 651 -33.25 -11.89 -8.45
CA MET A 651 -32.32 -12.16 -7.35
C MET A 651 -33.04 -12.44 -6.02
N ASN A 652 -34.20 -11.82 -5.80
CA ASN A 652 -35.01 -11.94 -4.59
C ASN A 652 -34.20 -11.77 -3.27
N LEU A 653 -33.25 -10.82 -3.22
CA LEU A 653 -32.32 -10.67 -2.09
C LEU A 653 -32.72 -9.58 -1.06
N VAL A 654 -33.81 -8.83 -1.27
CA VAL A 654 -34.19 -7.72 -0.37
C VAL A 654 -34.58 -8.21 1.03
N LEU A 655 -35.44 -9.23 1.09
CA LEU A 655 -35.92 -9.82 2.33
C LEU A 655 -35.25 -11.15 2.66
N ASP A 656 -34.25 -11.54 1.86
CA ASP A 656 -33.49 -12.76 2.07
C ASP A 656 -32.51 -12.60 3.24
N GLY A 657 -32.39 -13.66 4.05
CA GLY A 657 -31.54 -13.68 5.23
C GLY A 657 -30.05 -13.53 4.89
N THR A 658 -29.62 -14.03 3.73
CA THR A 658 -28.24 -13.87 3.24
C THR A 658 -28.04 -12.57 2.46
N GLY A 659 -29.11 -11.86 2.14
CA GLY A 659 -29.13 -10.63 1.35
C GLY A 659 -29.22 -9.37 2.21
N LEU A 660 -30.16 -8.49 1.89
CA LEU A 660 -30.28 -7.15 2.49
C LEU A 660 -31.01 -7.15 3.84
N GLN A 661 -31.69 -8.24 4.22
CA GLN A 661 -32.53 -8.31 5.42
C GLN A 661 -31.78 -7.92 6.73
N PRO A 662 -30.55 -8.39 7.01
CA PRO A 662 -29.80 -7.96 8.20
C PRO A 662 -29.52 -6.46 8.22
N PHE A 663 -29.24 -5.87 7.05
CA PHE A 663 -29.02 -4.43 6.91
C PHE A 663 -30.31 -3.63 7.11
N LEU A 664 -31.45 -4.14 6.61
CA LEU A 664 -32.76 -3.54 6.83
C LEU A 664 -33.13 -3.50 8.31
N TYR A 665 -32.74 -4.50 9.12
CA TYR A 665 -32.93 -4.41 10.58
C TYR A 665 -32.15 -3.26 11.19
N ILE A 666 -30.87 -3.09 10.83
CA ILE A 666 -30.06 -1.98 11.34
C ILE A 666 -30.69 -0.64 10.96
N LEU A 667 -31.14 -0.50 9.71
CA LEU A 667 -31.83 0.70 9.24
C LEU A 667 -33.13 0.94 10.01
N PHE A 668 -33.98 -0.07 10.13
CA PHE A 668 -35.24 0.01 10.84
C PHE A 668 -35.05 0.40 12.31
N PHE A 669 -34.16 -0.28 13.03
CA PHE A 669 -33.84 0.07 14.42
C PHE A 669 -33.27 1.47 14.54
N THR A 670 -32.44 1.90 13.58
CA THR A 670 -31.91 3.27 13.57
C THR A 670 -33.02 4.30 13.42
N ILE A 671 -33.96 4.09 12.50
CA ILE A 671 -35.13 4.97 12.30
C ILE A 671 -35.97 5.01 13.57
N VAL A 672 -36.29 3.86 14.17
CA VAL A 672 -37.09 3.78 15.40
C VAL A 672 -36.39 4.47 16.57
N ILE A 673 -35.11 4.18 16.80
CA ILE A 673 -34.31 4.82 17.86
C ILE A 673 -34.26 6.32 17.62
N MET A 674 -33.98 6.77 16.40
CA MET A 674 -33.93 8.20 16.08
C MET A 674 -35.28 8.88 16.30
N TYR A 675 -36.37 8.27 15.84
CA TYR A 675 -37.72 8.78 16.00
C TYR A 675 -38.08 8.96 17.47
N ILE A 676 -37.83 7.94 18.30
CA ILE A 676 -38.14 8.00 19.73
C ILE A 676 -37.21 8.99 20.45
N THR A 677 -35.91 8.95 20.20
CA THR A 677 -34.94 9.78 20.94
C THR A 677 -34.96 11.25 20.53
N THR A 678 -35.29 11.56 19.28
CA THR A 678 -35.45 12.94 18.79
C THR A 678 -36.85 13.48 19.12
N GLY A 679 -37.88 12.66 18.96
CA GLY A 679 -39.28 13.05 19.18
C GLY A 679 -39.65 13.21 20.65
N PHE A 680 -39.10 12.37 21.53
CA PHE A 680 -39.27 12.48 22.98
C PHE A 680 -38.05 13.10 23.68
N ARG A 681 -37.19 13.82 22.94
CA ARG A 681 -35.94 14.42 23.46
C ARG A 681 -36.14 15.24 24.74
N ASP A 682 -37.25 15.99 24.81
CA ASP A 682 -37.55 16.90 25.92
C ASP A 682 -38.33 16.23 27.07
N LYS A 683 -38.56 14.91 27.01
CA LYS A 683 -39.23 14.12 28.06
C LYS A 683 -38.21 13.44 29.00
N PRO A 684 -38.61 13.04 30.23
CA PRO A 684 -37.77 12.27 31.12
C PRO A 684 -37.17 11.03 30.44
N TRP A 685 -35.86 10.82 30.58
CA TRP A 685 -35.13 9.74 29.91
C TRP A 685 -35.68 8.34 30.23
N LEU A 686 -36.25 8.13 31.43
CA LEU A 686 -36.90 6.87 31.82
C LEU A 686 -38.13 6.56 30.96
N LEU A 687 -38.93 7.57 30.59
CA LEU A 687 -40.07 7.36 29.70
C LEU A 687 -39.60 6.98 28.30
N VAL A 688 -38.54 7.63 27.81
CA VAL A 688 -37.97 7.32 26.49
C VAL A 688 -37.41 5.89 26.45
N LEU A 689 -36.71 5.45 27.50
CA LEU A 689 -36.27 4.06 27.62
C LEU A 689 -37.44 3.08 27.76
N GLY A 690 -38.48 3.42 28.53
CA GLY A 690 -39.68 2.61 28.67
C GLY A 690 -40.39 2.39 27.34
N THR A 691 -40.50 3.44 26.51
CA THR A 691 -41.05 3.35 25.14
C THR A 691 -40.17 2.46 24.24
N LEU A 692 -38.84 2.60 24.30
CA LEU A 692 -37.92 1.75 23.55
C LEU A 692 -38.03 0.27 23.98
N ALA A 693 -38.08 -0.01 25.29
CA ALA A 693 -38.18 -1.36 25.82
C ALA A 693 -39.53 -2.02 25.47
N THR A 694 -40.62 -1.27 25.58
CA THR A 694 -41.96 -1.74 25.20
C THR A 694 -42.03 -2.03 23.71
N GLY A 695 -41.56 -1.11 22.87
CA GLY A 695 -41.51 -1.30 21.42
C GLY A 695 -40.63 -2.48 21.00
N ALA A 696 -39.46 -2.65 21.62
CA ALA A 696 -38.59 -3.80 21.39
C ALA A 696 -39.28 -5.12 21.79
N THR A 697 -39.96 -5.16 22.93
CA THR A 697 -40.68 -6.36 23.41
C THR A 697 -41.78 -6.76 22.43
N ILE A 698 -42.59 -5.82 21.96
CA ILE A 698 -43.64 -6.06 20.96
C ILE A 698 -43.02 -6.56 19.66
N PHE A 699 -41.97 -5.90 19.16
CA PHE A 699 -41.29 -6.28 17.93
C PHE A 699 -40.73 -7.71 18.00
N PHE A 700 -40.03 -8.06 19.08
CA PHE A 700 -39.48 -9.41 19.26
C PHE A 700 -40.59 -10.45 19.45
N ALA A 701 -41.68 -10.14 20.17
CA ALA A 701 -42.82 -11.04 20.28
C ALA A 701 -43.45 -11.35 18.91
N ILE A 702 -43.60 -10.34 18.04
CA ILE A 702 -44.09 -10.52 16.67
C ILE A 702 -43.12 -11.42 15.88
N LEU A 703 -41.81 -11.16 15.90
CA LEU A 703 -40.83 -11.99 15.21
C LEU A 703 -40.84 -13.45 15.71
N TYR A 704 -41.01 -13.65 17.01
CA TYR A 704 -41.06 -14.98 17.61
C TYR A 704 -42.32 -15.73 17.17
N VAL A 705 -43.49 -15.07 17.14
CA VAL A 705 -44.72 -15.65 16.63
C VAL A 705 -44.59 -15.99 15.15
N LEU A 706 -44.03 -15.09 14.33
CA LEU A 706 -43.79 -15.33 12.90
C LEU A 706 -42.85 -16.51 12.63
N LYS A 707 -41.89 -16.74 13.54
CA LYS A 707 -41.05 -17.94 13.51
C LYS A 707 -41.85 -19.18 13.86
N LEU A 708 -42.66 -19.17 14.93
CA LEU A 708 -43.47 -20.32 15.34
C LEU A 708 -44.49 -20.75 14.28
N THR A 709 -44.94 -19.81 13.44
CA THR A 709 -45.88 -20.08 12.35
C THR A 709 -45.20 -20.39 11.01
N ASP A 710 -43.87 -20.52 10.98
CA ASP A 710 -43.06 -20.74 9.76
C ASP A 710 -43.29 -19.69 8.64
N VAL A 711 -43.81 -18.51 8.99
CA VAL A 711 -44.09 -17.43 8.02
C VAL A 711 -42.81 -16.65 7.69
N SER A 712 -41.85 -16.55 8.63
CA SER A 712 -40.60 -15.82 8.41
C SER A 712 -39.42 -16.35 9.20
N ASN A 713 -38.25 -16.39 8.57
CA ASN A 713 -36.95 -16.69 9.19
C ASN A 713 -36.29 -15.47 9.87
N ALA A 714 -36.99 -14.33 9.91
CA ALA A 714 -36.54 -13.06 10.48
C ALA A 714 -35.90 -13.16 11.87
N TRP A 715 -36.51 -13.95 12.76
CA TRP A 715 -36.00 -14.21 14.10
C TRP A 715 -34.62 -14.87 14.06
N ASP A 716 -34.50 -15.94 13.28
CA ASP A 716 -33.24 -16.69 13.20
C ASP A 716 -32.15 -15.86 12.56
N VAL A 717 -32.45 -15.11 11.50
CA VAL A 717 -31.47 -14.21 10.86
C VAL A 717 -30.89 -13.21 11.86
N LEU A 718 -31.72 -12.63 12.73
CA LEU A 718 -31.30 -11.63 13.71
C LEU A 718 -30.46 -12.21 14.86
N PHE A 719 -30.83 -13.38 15.40
CA PHE A 719 -30.14 -13.97 16.55
C PHE A 719 -28.99 -14.92 16.20
N THR A 720 -28.97 -15.46 14.98
CA THR A 720 -27.89 -16.33 14.50
C THR A 720 -26.85 -15.59 13.66
N GLY A 721 -27.08 -14.31 13.38
CA GLY A 721 -26.27 -13.51 12.46
C GLY A 721 -26.29 -14.08 11.05
N SER A 722 -27.48 -14.37 10.50
CA SER A 722 -27.64 -15.03 9.19
C SER A 722 -26.94 -16.40 9.11
N GLY A 723 -26.95 -17.16 10.21
CA GLY A 723 -26.34 -18.49 10.28
C GLY A 723 -24.83 -18.51 10.57
N TYR A 724 -24.13 -17.35 10.60
CA TYR A 724 -22.69 -17.30 10.91
C TYR A 724 -22.36 -17.74 12.34
N PHE A 725 -23.29 -17.61 13.29
CA PHE A 725 -23.09 -17.97 14.69
C PHE A 725 -23.83 -19.25 15.12
N THR A 726 -24.53 -19.92 14.20
CA THR A 726 -25.17 -21.21 14.46
C THR A 726 -24.67 -22.25 13.47
N LYS A 727 -23.94 -23.25 13.98
CA LYS A 727 -23.33 -24.29 13.17
C LYS A 727 -24.39 -25.26 12.62
N THR A 728 -24.64 -25.21 11.32
CA THR A 728 -25.35 -26.29 10.60
C THR A 728 -24.36 -27.39 10.20
N LYS A 729 -24.84 -28.60 9.86
CA LYS A 729 -23.96 -29.71 9.43
C LYS A 729 -23.08 -29.35 8.23
N ILE A 730 -23.60 -28.59 7.28
CA ILE A 730 -22.88 -28.12 6.08
C ILE A 730 -21.90 -26.97 6.45
N PHE A 731 -22.31 -26.06 7.33
CA PHE A 731 -21.42 -24.98 7.77
C PHE A 731 -20.24 -25.51 8.60
N GLY A 732 -20.45 -26.61 9.35
CA GLY A 732 -19.41 -27.27 10.13
C GLY A 732 -18.31 -27.95 9.30
N THR A 733 -18.56 -28.29 8.03
CA THR A 733 -17.53 -28.86 7.14
C THR A 733 -16.61 -27.82 6.52
N VAL A 734 -16.96 -26.53 6.59
CA VAL A 734 -16.14 -25.44 6.07
C VAL A 734 -15.11 -25.04 7.13
N ALA A 735 -13.82 -25.18 6.84
CA ALA A 735 -12.76 -24.90 7.81
C ALA A 735 -12.81 -23.45 8.35
N GLU A 736 -13.04 -22.47 7.47
CA GLU A 736 -13.07 -21.04 7.82
C GLU A 736 -14.25 -20.61 8.70
N ALA A 737 -15.33 -21.39 8.69
CA ALA A 737 -16.53 -21.18 9.48
C ALA A 737 -16.38 -21.62 10.94
N ASN A 738 -15.33 -22.38 11.24
CA ASN A 738 -15.04 -22.87 12.58
C ASN A 738 -14.13 -21.91 13.35
N ALA A 739 -14.19 -22.01 14.67
CA ALA A 739 -13.31 -21.25 15.55
C ALA A 739 -11.85 -21.61 15.24
N PRO A 740 -10.97 -20.62 15.01
CA PRO A 740 -9.57 -20.89 14.75
C PRO A 740 -8.88 -21.44 16.01
N ASP A 741 -7.78 -22.14 15.82
CA ASP A 741 -6.88 -22.40 16.95
C ASP A 741 -6.40 -21.07 17.55
N ARG A 742 -6.29 -21.02 18.87
CA ARG A 742 -5.93 -19.81 19.62
C ARG A 742 -4.49 -19.40 19.29
N GLY A 743 -3.58 -20.37 19.15
CA GLY A 743 -2.22 -20.11 18.72
C GLY A 743 -2.19 -19.44 17.34
N TYR A 744 -2.96 -19.99 16.40
CA TYR A 744 -3.15 -19.42 15.07
C TYR A 744 -3.70 -17.99 15.13
N MET A 745 -4.77 -17.73 15.89
CA MET A 745 -5.35 -16.39 16.03
C MET A 745 -4.35 -15.34 16.53
N PHE A 746 -3.58 -15.66 17.58
CA PHE A 746 -2.58 -14.74 18.11
C PHE A 746 -1.42 -14.52 17.13
N ALA A 747 -1.00 -15.57 16.42
CA ALA A 747 0.03 -15.48 15.39
C ALA A 747 -0.44 -14.62 14.20
N SER A 748 -1.71 -14.73 13.80
CA SER A 748 -2.28 -13.99 12.67
C SER A 748 -2.32 -12.47 12.88
N PHE A 749 -2.41 -12.00 14.14
CA PHE A 749 -2.38 -10.58 14.48
C PHE A 749 -1.03 -10.07 14.97
N GLY A 750 -0.17 -10.97 15.46
CA GLY A 750 0.98 -10.62 16.30
C GLY A 750 0.58 -10.61 17.78
N PRO A 751 1.09 -11.54 18.62
CA PRO A 751 0.58 -11.73 19.99
C PRO A 751 0.66 -10.46 20.85
N VAL A 752 1.79 -9.76 20.79
CA VAL A 752 2.01 -8.52 21.55
C VAL A 752 1.10 -7.40 21.04
N VAL A 753 0.94 -7.29 19.73
CA VAL A 753 0.11 -6.25 19.08
C VAL A 753 -1.35 -6.42 19.47
N PHE A 754 -1.85 -7.67 19.46
CA PHE A 754 -3.22 -7.98 19.83
C PHE A 754 -3.51 -7.65 21.30
N VAL A 755 -2.62 -8.04 22.22
CA VAL A 755 -2.77 -7.71 23.65
C VAL A 755 -2.75 -6.19 23.86
N LEU A 756 -1.84 -5.46 23.22
CA LEU A 756 -1.80 -3.99 23.28
C LEU A 756 -3.09 -3.38 22.75
N ALA A 757 -3.64 -3.90 21.64
CA ALA A 757 -4.90 -3.44 21.08
C ALA A 757 -6.07 -3.61 22.07
N LEU A 758 -6.16 -4.75 22.76
CA LEU A 758 -7.19 -5.00 23.78
C LEU A 758 -7.04 -4.07 24.99
N VAL A 759 -5.81 -3.85 25.48
CA VAL A 759 -5.55 -2.92 26.59
C VAL A 759 -5.95 -1.49 26.21
N VAL A 760 -5.59 -1.04 25.01
CA VAL A 760 -6.06 0.26 24.50
C VAL A 760 -7.58 0.29 24.36
N GLY A 761 -8.21 -0.84 24.02
CA GLY A 761 -9.66 -1.02 24.02
C GLY A 761 -10.30 -0.75 25.36
N LEU A 762 -9.77 -1.36 26.43
CA LEU A 762 -10.21 -1.12 27.80
C LEU A 762 -10.02 0.36 28.19
N ILE A 763 -8.87 0.95 27.85
CA ILE A 763 -8.60 2.38 28.11
C ILE A 763 -9.59 3.26 27.36
N CYS A 764 -9.94 2.93 26.13
CA CYS A 764 -10.93 3.65 25.33
C CYS A 764 -12.32 3.56 25.96
N LEU A 765 -12.77 2.38 26.41
CA LEU A 765 -14.02 2.25 27.16
C LEU A 765 -13.99 3.05 28.46
N TRP A 766 -12.89 3.00 29.21
CA TRP A 766 -12.72 3.81 30.42
C TRP A 766 -12.82 5.32 30.13
N LYS A 767 -12.19 5.80 29.06
CA LYS A 767 -12.29 7.19 28.59
C LYS A 767 -13.71 7.56 28.17
N THR A 768 -14.51 6.63 27.67
CA THR A 768 -15.93 6.90 27.38
C THR A 768 -16.71 7.24 28.65
N PHE A 769 -16.45 6.56 29.76
CA PHE A 769 -17.12 6.82 31.03
C PHE A 769 -16.53 8.05 31.74
N SER A 770 -15.20 8.12 31.86
CA SER A 770 -14.49 9.19 32.58
C SER A 770 -14.45 10.51 31.81
N GLN A 771 -14.01 10.50 30.55
CA GLN A 771 -13.79 11.68 29.71
C GLN A 771 -14.94 11.97 28.74
N ARG A 772 -15.99 11.14 28.74
CA ARG A 772 -17.20 11.30 27.91
C ARG A 772 -16.91 11.38 26.40
N SER A 773 -15.85 10.71 25.95
CA SER A 773 -15.43 10.68 24.54
C SER A 773 -16.29 9.71 23.73
N GLN A 774 -16.97 10.22 22.68
CA GLN A 774 -17.79 9.40 21.78
C GLN A 774 -16.92 8.50 20.88
N ILE A 775 -15.83 9.06 20.36
CA ILE A 775 -14.89 8.33 19.48
C ILE A 775 -14.26 7.14 20.22
N SER A 776 -13.91 7.32 21.50
CA SER A 776 -13.33 6.23 22.29
C SER A 776 -14.29 5.07 22.47
N LEU A 777 -15.61 5.34 22.51
CA LEU A 777 -16.63 4.29 22.56
C LEU A 777 -16.65 3.46 21.28
N VAL A 778 -16.58 4.12 20.12
CA VAL A 778 -16.56 3.43 18.82
C VAL A 778 -15.36 2.51 18.72
N PHE A 779 -14.16 2.98 19.06
CA PHE A 779 -12.96 2.13 19.05
C PHE A 779 -13.04 0.97 20.05
N GLY A 780 -13.51 1.22 21.28
CA GLY A 780 -13.70 0.18 22.28
C GLY A 780 -14.66 -0.91 21.80
N ILE A 781 -15.83 -0.54 21.29
CA ILE A 781 -16.81 -1.52 20.78
C ILE A 781 -16.25 -2.23 19.54
N TRP A 782 -15.58 -1.51 18.64
CA TRP A 782 -15.01 -2.11 17.44
C TRP A 782 -14.00 -3.21 17.77
N ILE A 783 -13.03 -2.97 18.66
CA ILE A 783 -12.02 -3.99 18.98
C ILE A 783 -12.64 -5.20 19.69
N PHE A 784 -13.57 -5.00 20.62
CA PHE A 784 -14.17 -6.14 21.33
C PHE A 784 -15.14 -6.93 20.46
N ALA A 785 -15.95 -6.27 19.63
CA ALA A 785 -16.82 -6.95 18.68
C ALA A 785 -16.00 -7.73 17.64
N ALA A 786 -14.96 -7.11 17.07
CA ALA A 786 -14.09 -7.77 16.11
C ALA A 786 -13.31 -8.94 16.72
N SER A 787 -12.82 -8.78 17.96
CA SER A 787 -12.15 -9.85 18.69
C SER A 787 -13.09 -11.01 18.99
N TYR A 788 -14.32 -10.74 19.42
CA TYR A 788 -15.33 -11.77 19.63
C TYR A 788 -15.64 -12.55 18.34
N MET A 789 -15.89 -11.84 17.24
CA MET A 789 -16.20 -12.49 15.96
C MET A 789 -15.04 -13.35 15.45
N SER A 790 -13.82 -12.84 15.48
CA SER A 790 -12.62 -13.58 15.09
C SER A 790 -12.30 -14.76 16.02
N TRP A 791 -12.73 -14.69 17.28
CA TRP A 791 -12.66 -15.83 18.21
C TRP A 791 -13.68 -16.92 17.86
N THR A 792 -14.84 -16.54 17.31
CA THR A 792 -15.91 -17.50 16.97
C THR A 792 -15.72 -18.18 15.62
N ALA A 793 -15.16 -17.49 14.62
CA ALA A 793 -14.93 -18.05 13.28
C ALA A 793 -13.68 -17.45 12.63
N ALA A 794 -12.87 -18.32 12.01
CA ALA A 794 -11.58 -17.95 11.41
C ALA A 794 -11.74 -16.92 10.27
N ARG A 795 -12.85 -16.97 9.52
CA ARG A 795 -13.18 -15.99 8.47
C ARG A 795 -13.15 -14.53 8.94
N PHE A 796 -13.45 -14.27 10.22
CA PHE A 796 -13.48 -12.90 10.76
C PHE A 796 -12.11 -12.40 11.24
N LEU A 797 -11.06 -13.23 11.21
CA LEU A 797 -9.69 -12.80 11.50
C LEU A 797 -9.29 -11.64 10.59
N PHE A 798 -9.52 -11.78 9.29
CA PHE A 798 -9.28 -10.75 8.29
C PHE A 798 -9.99 -9.43 8.64
N ASN A 799 -11.26 -9.50 9.06
CA ASN A 799 -12.07 -8.32 9.41
C ASN A 799 -11.62 -7.60 10.69
N ALA A 800 -10.94 -8.29 11.60
CA ALA A 800 -10.42 -7.71 12.82
C ALA A 800 -9.06 -7.02 12.62
N THR A 801 -8.32 -7.35 11.56
CA THR A 801 -6.98 -6.80 11.30
C THR A 801 -6.90 -5.27 11.32
N PRO A 802 -7.85 -4.48 10.75
CA PRO A 802 -7.70 -3.03 10.72
C PRO A 802 -7.71 -2.41 12.12
N VAL A 803 -8.65 -2.83 12.97
CA VAL A 803 -8.79 -2.27 14.33
C VAL A 803 -7.64 -2.72 15.24
N VAL A 804 -7.18 -3.97 15.09
CA VAL A 804 -6.01 -4.47 15.82
C VAL A 804 -4.76 -3.68 15.43
N ALA A 805 -4.54 -3.40 14.14
CA ALA A 805 -3.42 -2.58 13.69
C ALA A 805 -3.48 -1.15 14.25
N ILE A 806 -4.65 -0.50 14.22
CA ILE A 806 -4.83 0.87 14.73
C ILE A 806 -4.57 0.96 16.23
N MET A 807 -5.20 0.06 17.00
CA MET A 807 -5.16 0.11 18.47
C MET A 807 -3.86 -0.47 19.02
N GLY A 808 -3.29 -1.48 18.37
CA GLY A 808 -1.95 -1.98 18.65
C GLY A 808 -0.89 -0.90 18.42
N ALA A 809 -0.96 -0.16 17.32
CA ALA A 809 -0.10 0.99 17.07
C ALA A 809 -0.26 2.08 18.14
N ALA A 810 -1.50 2.37 18.56
CA ALA A 810 -1.76 3.33 19.63
C ALA A 810 -1.15 2.88 20.96
N GLY A 811 -1.16 1.57 21.24
CA GLY A 811 -0.51 0.96 22.40
C GLY A 811 1.01 1.11 22.35
N ILE A 812 1.65 0.77 21.23
CA ILE A 812 3.10 0.91 21.03
C ILE A 812 3.54 2.36 21.22
N VAL A 813 2.86 3.33 20.60
CA VAL A 813 3.17 4.75 20.75
C VAL A 813 2.88 5.23 22.18
N GLY A 814 1.83 4.71 22.82
CA GLY A 814 1.51 4.98 24.22
C GLY A 814 2.64 4.56 25.15
N LEU A 815 3.16 3.35 24.99
CA LEU A 815 4.31 2.83 25.74
C LEU A 815 5.57 3.66 25.49
N TRP A 816 5.85 4.02 24.23
CA TRP A 816 6.98 4.89 23.89
C TRP A 816 6.92 6.24 24.60
N LYS A 817 5.74 6.87 24.63
CA LYS A 817 5.53 8.13 25.35
C LYS A 817 5.67 7.96 26.86
N TRP A 818 5.17 6.84 27.39
CA TRP A 818 5.24 6.54 28.82
C TRP A 818 6.68 6.31 29.30
N ALA A 819 7.55 5.75 28.46
CA ALA A 819 8.97 5.57 28.76
C ALA A 819 9.75 6.89 28.99
N ASN A 820 9.22 8.04 28.55
CA ASN A 820 9.76 9.38 28.81
C ASN A 820 11.28 9.52 28.55
N TRP A 821 11.75 9.08 27.38
CA TRP A 821 13.16 9.15 26.99
C TRP A 821 13.75 10.57 27.09
N ASP A 822 12.98 11.60 26.75
CA ASP A 822 13.41 13.00 26.88
C ASP A 822 13.65 13.41 28.34
N GLY A 823 12.89 12.83 29.27
CA GLY A 823 13.12 12.97 30.70
C GLY A 823 14.41 12.28 31.15
N LEU A 824 14.67 11.08 30.65
CA LEU A 824 15.91 10.34 30.94
C LEU A 824 17.14 11.12 30.44
N VAL A 825 17.14 11.55 29.18
CA VAL A 825 18.24 12.32 28.59
C VAL A 825 18.51 13.60 29.37
N ARG A 826 17.47 14.34 29.75
CA ARG A 826 17.62 15.53 30.61
C ARG A 826 18.23 15.21 31.97
N THR A 827 17.88 14.05 32.53
CA THR A 827 18.41 13.60 33.82
C THR A 827 19.87 13.18 33.72
N TRP A 828 20.26 12.45 32.67
CA TRP A 828 21.66 12.12 32.37
C TRP A 828 22.53 13.37 32.21
N LYS A 829 22.03 14.37 31.48
CA LYS A 829 22.70 15.68 31.35
C LYS A 829 22.94 16.34 32.71
N ARG A 830 21.92 16.34 33.58
CA ARG A 830 22.04 16.87 34.95
C ARG A 830 23.01 16.07 35.82
N ALA A 831 23.11 14.77 35.61
CA ALA A 831 24.05 13.89 36.31
C ALA A 831 25.50 13.97 35.77
N GLY A 832 25.78 14.86 34.82
CA GLY A 832 27.12 15.03 34.24
C GLY A 832 27.50 13.97 33.21
N ILE A 833 26.59 13.05 32.87
CA ILE A 833 26.77 12.08 31.80
C ILE A 833 26.54 12.81 30.47
N ARG A 834 27.62 13.32 29.88
CA ARG A 834 27.58 14.00 28.58
C ARG A 834 27.63 12.96 27.47
N THR A 835 26.67 13.01 26.56
CA THR A 835 26.77 12.24 25.30
C THR A 835 27.73 12.95 24.35
N PRO A 836 28.31 12.26 23.35
CA PRO A 836 29.11 12.91 22.31
C PRO A 836 28.40 14.08 21.60
N SER A 837 27.06 14.07 21.58
CA SER A 837 26.23 15.17 21.08
C SER A 837 26.25 16.45 21.92
N ASP A 838 26.70 16.37 23.18
CA ASP A 838 26.74 17.48 24.14
C ASP A 838 28.12 18.16 24.18
N ARG A 839 29.06 17.77 23.30
CA ARG A 839 30.33 18.48 23.10
C ARG A 839 30.08 19.73 22.26
N ILE A 840 29.70 20.81 22.93
CA ILE A 840 29.73 22.20 22.44
C ILE A 840 30.71 22.97 23.30
#